data_AF-A0A8T4WAI9-F1
#
_entry.id   AF-A0A8T4WAI9-F1
#
_cell.length_a   1.000
_cell.length_b   1.000
_cell.length_c   1.000
_cell.angle_alpha   90.00
_cell.angle_beta   90.00
_cell.angle_gamma   90.00
#
_symmetry.space_group_name_H-M   'P 1'
#
loop_
_entity.id
_entity.type
_entity.pdbx_description
1 polymer ?
#
loop_
_entity_poly.entity_id
_entity_poly.type
_entity_poly.pdbx_seq_one_letter_code
_entity_poly.pdbx_strand_id
1 'polypeptide(L)'
;MVCRKLPSLVIISLLITSGLAVFGSQIGRTEEGEQVHTIDFGVTLETESAIEDIYDGELDLLMDPIDGVQYQNLPEEFRMRLDTWEVRTSYKNLLINPAHEGHGTEAMEDAIDRGWINEPEEVQWLANNEEGEWTVNPFAHEDIKFAMQYLNRENITDELLDGYGDPRYSFMDTESDLWQEHFVDSIAEKYNLSAEGDVELMEQMIEDAMNEIKQNVAFGEVRFEDGYWQYRPPEGNWHDIEIIILARAEDWRYDLGDHLVDLFRRLGFDASSISPMLFGSYFFANPYQYDDLAFHIYTGGWISSQAEYYQEKGVSQYYAPWWGFMLTYGEESHWNYDEEGYTDRVQRLDNLSKELYQGRLESEEDYWNKMIESTQLGFEESVRVFLVTEKAFYPYDPDSLISAVPESINGYDTYFGPRTMRTDAGELTADIITGEDRPYMDNWNMEGGSDDVYGEYQRRLAREYGSWIHPQTGKPMQVNTYWMNNTELKERKPKRTHPYDINGDIEKDYYYNETGVLIENISIPDTAVDWIPALFNVSGEGNYTEIKEWKNASWLHDQGLIEDKKAAVKVTIDPHTEHVWHDGTDMKFRDIMHHYARRKELGHPGTEPYREATAGLLDPWWNSIHAIEWNATAGTYTVYGDYTLPIDDKIGDHYSIYPEDAHPLTYTGWNQLHATDDYNYDYHGDQAWIHQLSTEHSNDMISALEAMEVPPYLKETNFAGSMSLSLAMDQSEMDTIVSSFGDFVSETNHSFIGIGPFRIDEYDEIDHEMEITRWDQYGFPFEGEEVEGVEFPYGYWPAQFNVQEIRLDSVESSDEVTIGDEFEASGTGHYAHLYPEPEKIALTEEHIDDYRFTLRDEYQGEILVEVPSEEIDFTPEEGFSSFEAVIPTEDIEEGGDYTLQFEILEAGEEEYITAGKIITLTGPYFEVNIIDYPSEVEEGETLTVEYEVNNTGGGGDTQDINFIVDGELVDAHKNISLNVGENKTGEFTWATEDAGEFNLKVASNNDEKEITVQIMVYYELTINIEGEGTVELDGVEVEDGWTQKYEKSTEVTLEAIADDEWKFGEWQGTDETGDSITITMDEDIEITAVFEEEEDGVLGFTLSILIIASFISAVWYRLKIKDKNEK
;
A
#
# COMPACT_ATOMS: atom_id res chain seq x y z
N MET A 1 -2.66 -34.20 32.59
CA MET A 1 -2.44 -34.39 34.05
C MET A 1 -0.99 -34.80 34.32
N VAL A 2 -0.22 -33.84 34.86
CA VAL A 2 0.81 -33.97 35.90
C VAL A 2 2.04 -34.85 35.66
N CYS A 3 3.18 -34.19 35.48
CA CYS A 3 4.33 -34.42 36.38
C CYS A 3 5.17 -33.15 36.53
N ARG A 4 5.20 -32.62 37.76
CA ARG A 4 5.90 -31.39 38.17
C ARG A 4 6.99 -31.76 39.19
N LYS A 5 8.07 -30.98 39.18
CA LYS A 5 9.09 -30.70 40.24
C LYS A 5 10.47 -31.39 40.14
N LEU A 6 11.44 -30.57 39.69
CA LEU A 6 12.68 -30.12 40.35
C LEU A 6 13.48 -31.09 41.24
N PRO A 7 14.82 -31.05 41.13
CA PRO A 7 15.58 -30.35 42.17
C PRO A 7 16.81 -29.55 41.69
N SER A 8 17.11 -28.53 42.49
CA SER A 8 18.26 -27.61 42.46
C SER A 8 19.59 -28.28 42.87
N LEU A 9 20.71 -27.92 42.21
CA LEU A 9 22.00 -27.51 42.81
C LEU A 9 23.13 -27.37 41.77
N VAL A 10 24.06 -26.44 42.05
CA VAL A 10 25.33 -26.09 41.36
C VAL A 10 25.09 -25.11 40.20
N ILE A 11 25.43 -23.81 40.27
CA ILE A 11 26.78 -23.23 40.39
C ILE A 11 26.72 -21.90 41.15
N ILE A 12 27.39 -21.82 42.30
CA ILE A 12 27.83 -20.57 42.93
C ILE A 12 29.34 -20.47 42.67
N SER A 13 29.77 -19.65 41.71
CA SER A 13 31.15 -19.09 41.61
C SER A 13 31.37 -18.13 40.39
N LEU A 14 30.34 -17.61 39.73
CA LEU A 14 30.49 -16.74 38.54
C LEU A 14 29.46 -15.59 38.51
N LEU A 15 29.36 -14.83 39.62
CA LEU A 15 28.48 -13.65 39.71
C LEU A 15 29.14 -12.44 40.39
N ILE A 16 30.48 -12.34 40.32
CA ILE A 16 31.22 -11.15 40.76
C ILE A 16 32.40 -10.94 39.80
N THR A 17 32.12 -10.52 38.57
CA THR A 17 32.97 -9.74 37.62
C THR A 17 32.38 -9.78 36.20
N SER A 18 31.10 -9.43 36.05
CA SER A 18 30.44 -9.18 34.75
C SER A 18 29.34 -8.12 34.90
N GLY A 19 29.62 -7.12 35.73
CA GLY A 19 28.73 -5.97 35.97
C GLY A 19 29.53 -4.67 35.92
N LEU A 20 30.38 -4.54 34.91
CA LEU A 20 31.20 -3.37 34.59
C LEU A 20 31.70 -3.54 33.15
N ALA A 21 30.83 -3.19 32.20
CA ALA A 21 31.05 -2.90 30.77
C ALA A 21 29.72 -3.17 30.05
N VAL A 22 29.25 -2.22 29.24
CA VAL A 22 27.92 -2.15 28.59
C VAL A 22 26.78 -1.74 29.53
N PHE A 23 26.96 -0.59 30.17
CA PHE A 23 25.94 0.44 30.32
C PHE A 23 26.74 1.74 30.29
N GLY A 24 26.93 2.27 29.08
CA GLY A 24 27.20 3.70 28.93
C GLY A 24 26.05 4.41 29.62
N SER A 25 26.39 5.20 30.62
CA SER A 25 25.44 5.84 31.50
C SER A 25 24.69 6.96 30.78
N GLN A 26 23.50 6.69 30.24
CA GLN A 26 22.41 7.68 30.14
C GLN A 26 21.82 7.91 31.54
N ILE A 27 22.68 8.26 32.50
CA ILE A 27 22.27 8.75 33.82
C ILE A 27 22.21 10.26 33.67
N GLY A 28 20.99 10.80 33.71
CA GLY A 28 20.67 12.20 33.48
C GLY A 28 21.75 13.20 33.91
N ARG A 29 22.31 13.89 32.90
CA ARG A 29 22.95 15.20 33.11
C ARG A 29 21.84 16.20 33.39
N THR A 30 21.63 16.45 34.67
CA THR A 30 20.84 17.57 35.17
C THR A 30 21.82 18.73 35.41
N GLU A 31 22.05 19.57 34.39
CA GLU A 31 22.36 21.03 34.40
C GLU A 31 23.18 21.50 33.14
N GLU A 32 22.54 22.35 32.32
CA GLU A 32 23.05 23.57 31.61
C GLU A 32 24.07 23.49 30.43
N GLY A 33 23.73 22.86 29.29
CA GLY A 33 24.32 23.28 27.99
C GLY A 33 23.69 24.59 27.50
N GLU A 34 24.36 25.41 26.68
CA GLU A 34 23.76 26.62 26.07
C GLU A 34 23.12 26.28 24.70
N GLN A 35 21.95 26.85 24.39
CA GLN A 35 21.37 26.76 23.05
C GLN A 35 22.33 27.35 22.00
N VAL A 36 22.48 26.65 20.88
CA VAL A 36 23.35 27.08 19.76
C VAL A 36 22.95 28.47 19.27
N HIS A 37 23.93 29.37 19.22
CA HIS A 37 23.81 30.74 18.71
C HIS A 37 24.79 31.06 17.58
N THR A 38 25.79 30.21 17.34
CA THR A 38 26.74 30.34 16.23
C THR A 38 27.00 28.95 15.65
N ILE A 39 26.97 28.85 14.33
CA ILE A 39 27.26 27.63 13.60
C ILE A 39 28.30 27.93 12.53
N ASP A 40 29.42 27.23 12.62
CA ASP A 40 30.46 27.22 11.59
C ASP A 40 30.20 26.01 10.69
N PHE A 41 29.66 26.27 9.50
CA PHE A 41 29.29 25.26 8.52
C PHE A 41 30.40 25.08 7.47
N GLY A 42 30.92 23.86 7.34
CA GLY A 42 32.02 23.53 6.45
C GLY A 42 31.74 22.32 5.55
N VAL A 43 32.83 21.85 4.94
CA VAL A 43 32.85 20.70 4.03
C VAL A 43 33.96 19.74 4.34
N THR A 44 33.63 18.46 4.24
CA THR A 44 34.62 17.39 4.21
C THR A 44 34.63 16.71 2.84
N LEU A 45 35.72 16.03 2.50
CA LEU A 45 35.85 15.28 1.24
C LEU A 45 35.54 13.78 1.36
N GLU A 46 35.70 13.23 2.56
CA GLU A 46 35.63 11.79 2.81
C GLU A 46 35.01 11.54 4.18
N THR A 47 34.12 10.55 4.27
CA THR A 47 33.44 10.17 5.52
C THR A 47 34.43 9.85 6.64
N GLU A 48 35.52 9.12 6.35
CA GLU A 48 36.51 8.79 7.38
C GLU A 48 37.22 10.03 7.93
N SER A 49 37.40 11.08 7.13
CA SER A 49 38.03 12.33 7.60
C SER A 49 37.13 13.02 8.61
N ALA A 50 35.85 13.22 8.30
CA ALA A 50 34.92 13.83 9.26
C ALA A 50 34.80 13.01 10.55
N ILE A 51 34.83 11.68 10.47
CA ILE A 51 34.81 10.83 11.66
C ILE A 51 36.11 10.97 12.48
N GLU A 52 37.27 11.11 11.82
CA GLU A 52 38.54 11.43 12.49
C GLU A 52 38.47 12.81 13.16
N ASP A 53 37.87 13.82 12.51
CA ASP A 53 37.73 15.17 13.04
C ASP A 53 36.77 15.20 14.25
N ILE A 54 35.66 14.46 14.23
CA ILE A 54 34.80 14.23 15.39
C ILE A 54 35.56 13.51 16.50
N TYR A 55 36.34 12.49 16.14
CA TYR A 55 37.19 11.79 17.11
C TYR A 55 38.27 12.70 17.69
N ASP A 56 38.78 13.70 16.99
CA ASP A 56 39.78 14.61 17.55
C ASP A 56 39.14 15.81 18.28
N GLY A 57 37.81 15.96 18.20
CA GLY A 57 37.03 17.08 18.76
C GLY A 57 37.23 18.37 17.96
N GLU A 58 37.52 18.24 16.67
CA GLU A 58 37.63 19.35 15.70
C GLU A 58 36.31 19.59 14.97
N LEU A 59 35.39 18.61 14.96
CA LEU A 59 34.05 18.67 14.38
C LEU A 59 33.02 18.19 15.41
N ASP A 60 31.93 18.92 15.61
CA ASP A 60 30.88 18.54 16.57
C ASP A 60 29.84 17.59 15.95
N LEU A 61 29.49 17.83 14.68
CA LEU A 61 28.43 17.11 14.00
C LEU A 61 28.75 16.94 12.51
N LEU A 62 28.58 15.72 12.00
CA LEU A 62 28.45 15.48 10.57
C LEU A 62 26.96 15.48 10.21
N MET A 63 26.55 16.40 9.33
CA MET A 63 25.15 16.54 8.90
C MET A 63 24.71 15.50 7.87
N ASP A 64 25.64 14.67 7.39
CA ASP A 64 25.36 13.49 6.59
C ASP A 64 25.30 12.24 7.48
N PRO A 65 24.22 11.45 7.44
CA PRO A 65 24.21 10.15 8.10
C PRO A 65 25.12 9.17 7.34
N ILE A 66 25.82 8.31 8.07
CA ILE A 66 26.61 7.22 7.50
C ILE A 66 25.80 5.93 7.52
N ASP A 67 25.87 5.13 6.46
CA ASP A 67 25.13 3.87 6.40
C ASP A 67 25.67 2.85 7.42
N GLY A 68 24.85 1.86 7.77
CA GLY A 68 25.24 0.90 8.79
C GLY A 68 26.45 0.01 8.44
N VAL A 69 26.69 -0.25 7.14
CA VAL A 69 27.86 -0.99 6.67
C VAL A 69 29.13 -0.14 6.85
N GLN A 70 29.08 1.14 6.50
CA GLN A 70 30.13 2.10 6.79
C GLN A 70 30.40 2.19 8.29
N TYR A 71 29.36 2.34 9.11
CA TYR A 71 29.48 2.39 10.58
C TYR A 71 30.18 1.15 11.13
N GLN A 72 29.77 -0.07 10.74
CA GLN A 72 30.40 -1.31 11.20
C GLN A 72 31.88 -1.43 10.83
N ASN A 73 32.25 -0.94 9.65
CA ASN A 73 33.61 -1.00 9.14
C ASN A 73 34.55 0.01 9.81
N LEU A 74 34.04 0.94 10.60
CA LEU A 74 34.86 1.86 11.38
C LEU A 74 35.74 1.14 12.41
N PRO A 75 36.95 1.65 12.67
CA PRO A 75 37.79 1.20 13.78
C PRO A 75 37.00 1.12 15.10
N GLU A 76 37.21 0.06 15.89
CA GLU A 76 36.51 -0.16 17.16
C GLU A 76 36.63 1.05 18.12
N GLU A 77 37.78 1.71 18.11
CA GLU A 77 38.04 2.92 18.90
C GLU A 77 37.21 4.14 18.48
N PHE A 78 36.85 4.26 17.19
CA PHE A 78 35.96 5.31 16.71
C PHE A 78 34.52 4.98 17.10
N ARG A 79 34.04 3.76 16.83
CA ARG A 79 32.69 3.32 17.24
C ARG A 79 32.42 3.39 18.74
N MET A 80 33.45 3.19 19.57
CA MET A 80 33.33 3.31 21.03
C MET A 80 33.29 4.76 21.52
N ARG A 81 33.75 5.72 20.72
CA ARG A 81 33.75 7.14 21.07
C ARG A 81 32.53 7.86 20.52
N LEU A 82 32.16 7.57 19.27
CA LEU A 82 30.98 8.15 18.64
C LEU A 82 29.74 7.73 19.44
N ASP A 83 28.88 8.70 19.71
CA ASP A 83 27.47 8.42 19.91
C ASP A 83 26.76 8.67 18.57
N THR A 84 25.65 7.98 18.34
CA THR A 84 24.99 8.00 17.04
C THR A 84 23.49 8.01 17.21
N TRP A 85 22.83 8.84 16.41
CA TRP A 85 21.38 8.75 16.26
C TRP A 85 21.05 7.83 15.07
N GLU A 86 20.42 6.68 15.34
CA GLU A 86 19.95 5.77 14.30
C GLU A 86 18.75 6.39 13.56
N VAL A 87 18.78 6.33 12.24
CA VAL A 87 17.74 6.84 11.34
C VAL A 87 17.47 5.89 10.20
N ARG A 88 16.32 6.09 9.55
CA ARG A 88 15.81 5.23 8.48
C ARG A 88 15.52 6.04 7.23
N THR A 89 16.51 6.82 6.82
CA THR A 89 16.32 7.89 5.84
C THR A 89 16.32 7.41 4.40
N SER A 90 16.70 6.16 4.11
CA SER A 90 16.72 5.68 2.72
C SER A 90 16.07 4.33 2.56
N TYR A 91 15.37 4.16 1.45
CA TYR A 91 14.75 2.89 1.08
C TYR A 91 14.99 2.59 -0.39
N LYS A 92 15.15 1.30 -0.69
CA LYS A 92 15.49 0.81 -2.03
C LYS A 92 14.34 0.01 -2.63
N ASN A 93 14.25 0.07 -3.95
CA ASN A 93 13.19 -0.58 -4.70
C ASN A 93 13.72 -1.11 -6.04
N LEU A 94 13.01 -2.06 -6.65
CA LEU A 94 13.09 -2.30 -8.08
C LEU A 94 12.04 -1.46 -8.80
N LEU A 95 12.45 -0.78 -9.87
CA LEU A 95 11.53 -0.17 -10.82
C LEU A 95 11.50 -1.10 -12.04
N ILE A 96 10.34 -1.72 -12.28
CA ILE A 96 10.14 -2.72 -13.31
C ILE A 96 9.53 -2.03 -14.52
N ASN A 97 10.12 -2.22 -15.70
CA ASN A 97 9.67 -1.64 -16.96
C ASN A 97 8.62 -2.56 -17.65
N PRO A 98 7.32 -2.23 -17.62
CA PRO A 98 6.28 -3.01 -18.26
C PRO A 98 6.09 -2.64 -19.74
N ALA A 99 6.91 -1.75 -20.29
CA ALA A 99 6.73 -1.24 -21.64
C ALA A 99 6.68 -2.38 -22.65
N HIS A 100 5.55 -2.49 -23.31
CA HIS A 100 5.30 -3.33 -24.46
C HIS A 100 4.70 -2.44 -25.55
N GLU A 101 4.62 -2.96 -26.77
CA GLU A 101 4.17 -2.26 -27.96
C GLU A 101 5.16 -1.20 -28.49
N GLY A 102 5.48 -1.30 -29.78
CA GLY A 102 6.21 -0.26 -30.52
C GLY A 102 5.30 0.89 -30.96
N HIS A 103 4.59 1.53 -30.02
CA HIS A 103 3.65 2.63 -30.33
C HIS A 103 4.29 3.68 -31.24
N GLY A 104 3.69 3.92 -32.41
CA GLY A 104 4.14 4.92 -33.37
C GLY A 104 5.49 4.64 -34.06
N THR A 105 6.06 3.45 -33.88
CA THR A 105 7.34 3.05 -34.47
C THR A 105 7.17 2.51 -35.90
N GLU A 106 8.24 2.59 -36.71
CA GLU A 106 8.27 1.94 -38.04
C GLU A 106 8.03 0.42 -37.95
N ALA A 107 8.37 -0.22 -36.82
CA ALA A 107 8.21 -1.66 -36.61
C ALA A 107 6.74 -2.09 -36.44
N MET A 108 5.93 -1.30 -35.73
CA MET A 108 4.50 -1.54 -35.58
C MET A 108 3.76 -1.33 -36.91
N GLU A 109 4.07 -0.25 -37.64
CA GLU A 109 3.52 -0.01 -38.97
C GLU A 109 3.89 -1.15 -39.94
N ASP A 110 5.14 -1.66 -39.89
CA ASP A 110 5.60 -2.80 -40.70
C ASP A 110 4.88 -4.10 -40.34
N ALA A 111 4.57 -4.35 -39.06
CA ALA A 111 3.83 -5.54 -38.63
C ALA A 111 2.38 -5.55 -39.18
N ILE A 112 1.70 -4.40 -39.15
CA ILE A 112 0.36 -4.21 -39.75
C ILE A 112 0.43 -4.35 -41.28
N ASP A 113 1.40 -3.70 -41.93
CA ASP A 113 1.58 -3.77 -43.39
C ASP A 113 1.87 -5.19 -43.89
N ARG A 114 2.58 -5.99 -43.09
CA ARG A 114 2.83 -7.42 -43.35
C ARG A 114 1.64 -8.32 -43.00
N GLY A 115 0.65 -7.80 -42.29
CA GLY A 115 -0.54 -8.53 -41.85
C GLY A 115 -0.23 -9.58 -40.77
N TRP A 116 0.75 -9.31 -39.92
CA TRP A 116 1.02 -10.14 -38.74
C TRP A 116 0.00 -9.88 -37.63
N ILE A 117 -0.49 -8.64 -37.56
CA ILE A 117 -1.53 -8.15 -36.67
C ILE A 117 -2.52 -7.29 -37.48
N ASN A 118 -3.72 -7.09 -36.96
CA ASN A 118 -4.74 -6.22 -37.58
C ASN A 118 -4.78 -4.83 -36.96
N GLU A 119 -4.62 -4.76 -35.63
CA GLU A 119 -4.68 -3.53 -34.84
C GLU A 119 -3.54 -3.54 -33.80
N PRO A 120 -2.97 -2.38 -33.41
CA PRO A 120 -1.82 -2.30 -32.48
C PRO A 120 -2.03 -3.01 -31.14
N GLU A 121 -3.26 -2.99 -30.62
CA GLU A 121 -3.64 -3.54 -29.31
C GLU A 121 -3.57 -5.08 -29.27
N GLU A 122 -3.38 -5.74 -30.42
CA GLU A 122 -3.15 -7.19 -30.48
C GLU A 122 -1.75 -7.58 -29.93
N VAL A 123 -0.81 -6.64 -29.78
CA VAL A 123 0.62 -6.89 -29.52
C VAL A 123 0.94 -7.03 -28.02
N GLN A 124 0.25 -7.96 -27.36
CA GLN A 124 0.49 -8.22 -25.94
C GLN A 124 1.90 -8.79 -25.70
N TRP A 125 2.59 -8.21 -24.71
CA TRP A 125 3.92 -8.60 -24.20
C TRP A 125 5.10 -8.50 -25.15
N LEU A 126 4.90 -7.98 -26.36
CA LEU A 126 5.96 -7.88 -27.36
C LEU A 126 6.57 -6.48 -27.39
N ALA A 127 7.88 -6.41 -27.57
CA ALA A 127 8.68 -5.19 -27.69
C ALA A 127 9.79 -5.37 -28.75
N ASN A 128 10.59 -4.34 -29.00
CA ASN A 128 11.79 -4.43 -29.84
C ASN A 128 13.04 -4.52 -28.95
N ASN A 129 14.01 -5.38 -29.29
CA ASN A 129 15.31 -5.44 -28.61
C ASN A 129 16.30 -4.38 -29.16
N GLU A 130 17.51 -4.26 -28.59
CA GLU A 130 18.57 -3.32 -29.05
C GLU A 130 19.00 -3.47 -30.53
N GLU A 131 18.59 -4.55 -31.22
CA GLU A 131 18.85 -4.75 -32.65
C GLU A 131 17.67 -4.34 -33.54
N GLY A 132 16.58 -3.81 -32.96
CA GLY A 132 15.32 -3.50 -33.63
C GLY A 132 14.48 -4.72 -34.00
N GLU A 133 14.82 -5.92 -33.51
CA GLU A 133 14.06 -7.15 -33.75
C GLU A 133 12.95 -7.31 -32.69
N TRP A 134 11.79 -7.79 -33.11
CA TRP A 134 10.71 -8.16 -32.20
C TRP A 134 11.18 -9.21 -31.19
N THR A 135 10.83 -9.01 -29.92
CA THR A 135 11.07 -9.91 -28.80
C THR A 135 9.92 -9.83 -27.78
N VAL A 136 9.98 -10.63 -26.72
CA VAL A 136 9.04 -10.58 -25.59
C VAL A 136 9.66 -9.74 -24.48
N ASN A 137 8.93 -8.77 -23.93
CA ASN A 137 9.22 -8.20 -22.61
C ASN A 137 8.41 -9.00 -21.56
N PRO A 138 9.04 -9.87 -20.75
CA PRO A 138 8.31 -10.68 -19.77
C PRO A 138 7.58 -9.83 -18.73
N PHE A 139 8.10 -8.64 -18.38
CA PHE A 139 7.49 -7.76 -17.37
C PHE A 139 6.28 -6.98 -17.88
N ALA A 140 5.92 -7.10 -19.15
CA ALA A 140 4.62 -6.67 -19.62
C ALA A 140 3.48 -7.58 -19.10
N HIS A 141 3.80 -8.79 -18.64
CA HIS A 141 2.84 -9.69 -18.02
C HIS A 141 2.68 -9.39 -16.53
N GLU A 142 1.45 -9.18 -16.07
CA GLU A 142 1.19 -8.75 -14.68
C GLU A 142 1.70 -9.76 -13.64
N ASP A 143 1.49 -11.06 -13.87
CA ASP A 143 1.97 -12.09 -12.94
C ASP A 143 3.49 -12.14 -12.80
N ILE A 144 4.25 -11.82 -13.86
CA ILE A 144 5.72 -11.80 -13.79
C ILE A 144 6.18 -10.60 -12.96
N LYS A 145 5.52 -9.44 -13.09
CA LYS A 145 5.78 -8.29 -12.22
C LYS A 145 5.44 -8.61 -10.77
N PHE A 146 4.24 -9.14 -10.54
CA PHE A 146 3.74 -9.45 -9.21
C PHE A 146 4.56 -10.54 -8.52
N ALA A 147 5.08 -11.53 -9.26
CA ALA A 147 5.97 -12.55 -8.72
C ALA A 147 7.22 -11.96 -8.03
N MET A 148 7.71 -10.81 -8.50
CA MET A 148 8.87 -10.13 -7.90
C MET A 148 8.61 -9.67 -6.46
N GLN A 149 7.34 -9.58 -6.01
CA GLN A 149 7.01 -9.29 -4.62
C GLN A 149 7.50 -10.38 -3.66
N TYR A 150 7.71 -11.61 -4.13
CA TYR A 150 8.16 -12.75 -3.31
C TYR A 150 9.70 -12.92 -3.26
N LEU A 151 10.45 -11.91 -3.70
CA LEU A 151 11.90 -11.87 -3.50
C LEU A 151 12.29 -11.99 -2.02
N ASN A 152 13.40 -12.70 -1.76
CA ASN A 152 13.97 -12.83 -0.43
C ASN A 152 14.70 -11.52 -0.04
N ARG A 153 14.06 -10.74 0.84
CA ARG A 153 14.57 -9.47 1.35
C ARG A 153 15.53 -9.66 2.52
N GLU A 154 15.37 -10.72 3.31
CA GLU A 154 16.30 -11.09 4.39
C GLU A 154 17.72 -11.31 3.86
N ASN A 155 17.85 -11.94 2.69
CA ASN A 155 19.15 -12.14 2.06
C ASN A 155 19.80 -10.81 1.65
N ILE A 156 18.99 -9.82 1.25
CA ILE A 156 19.48 -8.47 0.96
C ILE A 156 19.97 -7.80 2.26
N THR A 157 19.17 -7.88 3.33
CA THR A 157 19.54 -7.27 4.62
C THR A 157 20.78 -7.94 5.23
N ASP A 158 20.90 -9.26 5.14
CA ASP A 158 21.98 -10.01 5.78
C ASP A 158 23.26 -10.03 4.95
N GLU A 159 23.18 -10.23 3.63
CA GLU A 159 24.37 -10.39 2.78
C GLU A 159 24.90 -9.06 2.24
N LEU A 160 24.02 -8.09 1.92
CA LEU A 160 24.43 -6.82 1.30
C LEU A 160 24.51 -5.67 2.32
N LEU A 161 23.74 -5.74 3.41
CA LEU A 161 23.68 -4.68 4.44
C LEU A 161 24.24 -5.09 5.81
N ASP A 162 24.78 -6.30 5.98
CA ASP A 162 25.31 -6.79 7.27
C ASP A 162 24.31 -6.67 8.45
N GLY A 163 23.01 -6.78 8.18
CA GLY A 163 21.92 -6.63 9.15
C GLY A 163 21.45 -5.19 9.40
N TYR A 164 21.97 -4.20 8.66
CA TYR A 164 21.62 -2.78 8.75
C TYR A 164 20.54 -2.36 7.76
N GLY A 165 19.53 -3.21 7.59
CA GLY A 165 18.31 -2.86 6.89
C GLY A 165 17.14 -3.67 7.41
N ASP A 166 15.94 -3.17 7.19
CA ASP A 166 14.70 -3.88 7.49
C ASP A 166 13.89 -4.10 6.19
N PRO A 167 13.27 -5.28 6.00
CA PRO A 167 12.43 -5.57 4.84
C PRO A 167 11.31 -4.55 4.66
N ARG A 168 11.03 -4.17 3.42
CA ARG A 168 9.98 -3.22 3.07
C ARG A 168 9.11 -3.75 1.92
N TYR A 169 7.79 -3.61 2.04
CA TYR A 169 6.81 -4.12 1.05
C TYR A 169 6.07 -3.02 0.28
N SER A 170 6.01 -1.79 0.79
CA SER A 170 5.34 -0.66 0.14
C SER A 170 6.12 0.63 0.36
N PHE A 171 5.68 1.73 -0.26
CA PHE A 171 6.29 3.05 -0.02
C PHE A 171 5.95 3.60 1.38
N MET A 172 4.95 3.05 2.07
CA MET A 172 4.55 3.51 3.40
C MET A 172 5.66 3.24 4.41
N ASP A 173 5.88 4.18 5.32
CA ASP A 173 6.88 4.05 6.38
C ASP A 173 6.36 3.13 7.50
N THR A 174 7.25 2.31 8.05
CA THR A 174 6.96 1.30 9.07
C THR A 174 7.01 1.84 10.50
N GLU A 175 7.43 3.09 10.70
CA GLU A 175 7.66 3.68 12.04
C GLU A 175 6.43 4.37 12.65
N SER A 176 5.33 4.51 11.90
CA SER A 176 4.04 4.87 12.47
C SER A 176 3.27 3.59 12.78
N ASP A 177 2.95 3.37 14.05
CA ASP A 177 2.18 2.21 14.51
C ASP A 177 0.87 2.04 13.70
N LEU A 178 0.21 3.15 13.34
CA LEU A 178 -1.01 3.15 12.54
C LEU A 178 -0.77 2.75 11.07
N TRP A 179 0.35 3.14 10.47
CA TRP A 179 0.66 2.74 9.09
C TRP A 179 1.09 1.27 9.03
N GLN A 180 1.81 0.82 10.06
CA GLN A 180 2.23 -0.57 10.17
C GLN A 180 1.01 -1.51 10.26
N GLU A 181 0.11 -1.26 11.22
CA GLU A 181 -1.08 -2.09 11.46
C GLU A 181 -2.06 -2.05 10.27
N HIS A 182 -2.39 -0.87 9.77
CA HIS A 182 -3.44 -0.74 8.75
C HIS A 182 -2.99 -1.09 7.32
N PHE A 183 -1.70 -0.96 6.99
CA PHE A 183 -1.23 -1.06 5.60
C PHE A 183 -0.15 -2.11 5.39
N VAL A 184 0.90 -2.10 6.20
CA VAL A 184 2.04 -2.99 5.97
C VAL A 184 1.67 -4.42 6.36
N ASP A 185 1.09 -4.59 7.55
CA ASP A 185 0.69 -5.89 8.06
C ASP A 185 -0.48 -6.46 7.25
N SER A 186 -1.48 -5.62 6.90
CA SER A 186 -2.61 -6.06 6.08
C SER A 186 -2.21 -6.54 4.69
N ILE A 187 -1.27 -5.86 4.01
CA ILE A 187 -0.72 -6.32 2.72
C ILE A 187 0.11 -7.59 2.92
N ALA A 188 0.97 -7.63 3.92
CA ALA A 188 1.82 -8.79 4.19
C ALA A 188 0.98 -10.04 4.49
N GLU A 189 -0.07 -9.93 5.31
CA GLU A 189 -0.99 -11.02 5.62
C GLU A 189 -1.78 -11.45 4.38
N LYS A 190 -2.36 -10.49 3.65
CA LYS A 190 -3.19 -10.76 2.46
C LYS A 190 -2.46 -11.56 1.38
N TYR A 191 -1.18 -11.24 1.15
CA TYR A 191 -0.36 -11.91 0.14
C TYR A 191 0.65 -12.90 0.74
N ASN A 192 0.56 -13.19 2.04
CA ASN A 192 1.44 -14.10 2.77
C ASN A 192 2.95 -13.79 2.53
N LEU A 193 3.31 -12.52 2.64
CA LEU A 193 4.68 -12.03 2.47
C LEU A 193 5.48 -12.27 3.74
N SER A 194 6.78 -12.52 3.57
CA SER A 194 7.75 -12.63 4.66
C SER A 194 9.09 -12.08 4.23
N ALA A 195 9.98 -11.80 5.18
CA ALA A 195 11.31 -11.29 4.91
C ALA A 195 12.11 -12.27 4.06
N GLU A 196 11.94 -13.57 4.33
CA GLU A 196 12.55 -14.69 3.62
C GLU A 196 12.02 -14.85 2.18
N GLY A 197 10.88 -14.22 1.86
CA GLY A 197 10.17 -14.36 0.60
C GLY A 197 9.65 -15.77 0.34
N ASP A 198 9.14 -16.00 -0.87
CA ASP A 198 8.78 -17.34 -1.36
C ASP A 198 9.33 -17.52 -2.78
N VAL A 199 10.62 -17.85 -2.85
CA VAL A 199 11.34 -18.00 -4.12
C VAL A 199 10.77 -19.16 -4.95
N GLU A 200 10.24 -20.21 -4.33
CA GLU A 200 9.63 -21.33 -5.05
C GLU A 200 8.33 -20.89 -5.73
N LEU A 201 7.48 -20.13 -5.02
CA LEU A 201 6.27 -19.55 -5.58
C LEU A 201 6.59 -18.54 -6.70
N MET A 202 7.56 -17.65 -6.50
CA MET A 202 8.03 -16.71 -7.52
C MET A 202 8.45 -17.44 -8.80
N GLU A 203 9.29 -18.48 -8.68
CA GLU A 203 9.76 -19.28 -9.82
C GLU A 203 8.59 -19.94 -10.56
N GLN A 204 7.63 -20.49 -9.82
CA GLN A 204 6.44 -21.13 -10.38
C GLN A 204 5.56 -20.13 -11.14
N MET A 205 5.29 -18.96 -10.56
CA MET A 205 4.49 -17.91 -11.20
C MET A 205 5.12 -17.42 -12.51
N ILE A 206 6.43 -17.22 -12.52
CA ILE A 206 7.15 -16.80 -13.74
C ILE A 206 7.10 -17.91 -14.80
N GLU A 207 7.27 -19.18 -14.42
CA GLU A 207 7.17 -20.30 -15.36
C GLU A 207 5.75 -20.42 -15.96
N ASP A 208 4.72 -20.28 -15.15
CA ASP A 208 3.31 -20.35 -15.58
C ASP A 208 2.97 -19.20 -16.55
N ALA A 209 3.35 -17.97 -16.21
CA ALA A 209 3.17 -16.81 -17.07
C ALA A 209 3.93 -16.95 -18.41
N MET A 210 5.18 -17.44 -18.40
CA MET A 210 5.91 -17.70 -19.65
C MET A 210 5.26 -18.80 -20.50
N ASN A 211 4.65 -19.80 -19.86
CA ASN A 211 3.88 -20.83 -20.56
C ASN A 211 2.57 -20.29 -21.16
N GLU A 212 1.96 -19.29 -20.53
CA GLU A 212 0.82 -18.55 -21.07
C GLU A 212 1.24 -17.72 -22.29
N ILE A 213 2.30 -16.90 -22.16
CA ILE A 213 2.86 -16.12 -23.26
C ILE A 213 3.12 -17.01 -24.47
N LYS A 214 3.73 -18.18 -24.24
CA LYS A 214 3.99 -19.16 -25.29
C LYS A 214 2.75 -19.66 -26.03
N GLN A 215 1.60 -19.72 -25.39
CA GLN A 215 0.35 -20.16 -26.00
C GLN A 215 -0.38 -19.03 -26.73
N ASN A 216 -0.21 -17.80 -26.26
CA ASN A 216 -1.08 -16.68 -26.59
C ASN A 216 -0.37 -15.49 -27.27
N VAL A 217 0.96 -15.53 -27.45
CA VAL A 217 1.70 -14.47 -28.14
C VAL A 217 1.08 -14.16 -29.51
N ALA A 218 0.87 -12.86 -29.77
CA ALA A 218 0.09 -12.36 -30.91
C ALA A 218 0.61 -12.87 -32.26
N PHE A 219 1.93 -12.86 -32.43
CA PHE A 219 2.63 -13.40 -33.57
C PHE A 219 4.01 -13.90 -33.17
N GLY A 220 4.63 -14.71 -34.04
CA GLY A 220 5.86 -15.40 -33.73
C GLY A 220 5.63 -16.67 -32.92
N GLU A 221 6.70 -17.19 -32.32
CA GLU A 221 6.68 -18.40 -31.50
C GLU A 221 7.61 -18.22 -30.30
N VAL A 222 7.18 -18.66 -29.12
CA VAL A 222 8.03 -18.79 -27.92
C VAL A 222 8.28 -20.27 -27.62
N ARG A 223 9.46 -20.59 -27.08
CA ARG A 223 9.76 -21.93 -26.58
C ARG A 223 10.75 -21.88 -25.42
N PHE A 224 10.83 -22.99 -24.69
CA PHE A 224 11.92 -23.25 -23.76
C PHE A 224 12.81 -24.35 -24.35
N GLU A 225 14.03 -24.02 -24.76
CA GLU A 225 14.98 -24.96 -25.35
C GLU A 225 16.42 -24.60 -24.92
N ASP A 226 17.28 -25.61 -24.78
CA ASP A 226 18.67 -25.45 -24.32
C ASP A 226 18.84 -24.72 -22.96
N GLY A 227 17.78 -24.70 -22.14
CA GLY A 227 17.78 -24.06 -20.82
C GLY A 227 17.36 -22.60 -20.84
N TYR A 228 16.94 -22.07 -22.00
CA TYR A 228 16.53 -20.68 -22.16
C TYR A 228 15.14 -20.56 -22.78
N TRP A 229 14.42 -19.52 -22.36
CA TRP A 229 13.27 -19.01 -23.08
C TRP A 229 13.73 -18.29 -24.34
N GLN A 230 13.13 -18.62 -25.46
CA GLN A 230 13.50 -18.12 -26.77
C GLN A 230 12.27 -17.63 -27.51
N TYR A 231 12.41 -16.53 -28.24
CA TYR A 231 11.40 -16.00 -29.14
C TYR A 231 11.89 -16.08 -30.59
N ARG A 232 10.94 -16.20 -31.52
CA ARG A 232 11.17 -16.09 -32.95
C ARG A 232 10.01 -15.35 -33.62
N PRO A 233 10.27 -14.19 -34.25
CA PRO A 233 9.23 -13.53 -35.05
C PRO A 233 8.98 -14.30 -36.37
N PRO A 234 7.83 -14.07 -37.05
CA PRO A 234 7.39 -14.88 -38.21
C PRO A 234 8.41 -15.04 -39.35
N GLU A 235 9.26 -14.03 -39.56
CA GLU A 235 10.30 -14.02 -40.60
C GLU A 235 11.74 -13.92 -40.05
N GLY A 236 11.94 -14.11 -38.74
CA GLY A 236 13.24 -14.01 -38.07
C GLY A 236 13.86 -15.32 -37.60
N ASN A 237 14.97 -15.22 -36.87
CA ASN A 237 15.64 -16.35 -36.24
C ASN A 237 15.20 -16.49 -34.78
N TRP A 238 15.44 -17.67 -34.21
CA TRP A 238 15.35 -17.85 -32.76
C TRP A 238 16.47 -17.04 -32.09
N HIS A 239 16.11 -16.28 -31.07
CA HIS A 239 17.02 -15.63 -30.13
C HIS A 239 16.52 -15.84 -28.70
N ASP A 240 17.44 -15.79 -27.74
CA ASP A 240 17.12 -15.90 -26.31
C ASP A 240 16.38 -14.62 -25.86
N ILE A 241 15.42 -14.75 -24.95
CA ILE A 241 14.72 -13.61 -24.36
C ILE A 241 15.64 -12.99 -23.31
N GLU A 242 16.00 -11.73 -23.52
CA GLU A 242 16.95 -11.00 -22.68
C GLU A 242 16.28 -10.30 -21.50
N ILE A 243 16.96 -10.23 -20.35
CA ILE A 243 16.62 -9.36 -19.21
C ILE A 243 17.82 -8.44 -18.93
N ILE A 244 17.61 -7.14 -19.10
CA ILE A 244 18.63 -6.10 -18.90
C ILE A 244 18.36 -5.39 -17.57
N ILE A 245 19.31 -5.44 -16.66
CA ILE A 245 19.23 -4.81 -15.33
C ILE A 245 20.14 -3.59 -15.27
N LEU A 246 19.55 -2.42 -15.06
CA LEU A 246 20.27 -1.19 -14.74
C LEU A 246 20.63 -1.18 -13.26
N ALA A 247 21.87 -1.51 -12.94
CA ALA A 247 22.37 -1.52 -11.56
C ALA A 247 23.12 -0.23 -11.23
N ARG A 248 22.71 0.45 -10.16
CA ARG A 248 23.32 1.70 -9.67
C ARG A 248 24.73 1.42 -9.15
N ALA A 249 25.69 2.26 -9.55
CA ALA A 249 27.11 2.05 -9.25
C ALA A 249 27.52 2.55 -7.85
N GLU A 250 26.68 3.40 -7.25
CA GLU A 250 27.06 4.25 -6.12
C GLU A 250 27.05 3.53 -4.76
N ASP A 251 26.42 2.34 -4.66
CA ASP A 251 26.30 1.58 -3.41
C ASP A 251 26.08 0.06 -3.71
N TRP A 252 25.68 -0.70 -2.68
CA TRP A 252 25.41 -2.15 -2.75
C TRP A 252 24.38 -2.57 -3.80
N ARG A 253 23.60 -1.64 -4.37
CA ARG A 253 22.69 -1.93 -5.49
C ARG A 253 23.43 -2.43 -6.73
N TYR A 254 24.72 -2.13 -6.87
CA TYR A 254 25.57 -2.73 -7.90
C TYR A 254 25.63 -4.26 -7.73
N ASP A 255 25.92 -4.72 -6.52
CA ASP A 255 25.99 -6.14 -6.18
C ASP A 255 24.60 -6.80 -6.25
N LEU A 256 23.53 -6.07 -5.88
CA LEU A 256 22.15 -6.53 -6.11
C LEU A 256 21.89 -6.84 -7.59
N GLY A 257 22.43 -6.04 -8.51
CA GLY A 257 22.35 -6.28 -9.94
C GLY A 257 22.90 -7.65 -10.34
N ASP A 258 24.06 -8.05 -9.80
CA ASP A 258 24.66 -9.36 -10.04
C ASP A 258 23.81 -10.50 -9.46
N HIS A 259 23.22 -10.31 -8.27
CA HIS A 259 22.29 -11.28 -7.67
C HIS A 259 21.05 -11.49 -8.54
N LEU A 260 20.50 -10.42 -9.11
CA LEU A 260 19.36 -10.50 -10.03
C LEU A 260 19.73 -11.19 -11.35
N VAL A 261 20.92 -10.95 -11.90
CA VAL A 261 21.41 -11.66 -13.10
C VAL A 261 21.46 -13.18 -12.88
N ASP A 262 21.99 -13.61 -11.73
CA ASP A 262 22.06 -15.03 -11.40
C ASP A 262 20.66 -15.64 -11.20
N LEU A 263 19.73 -14.89 -10.60
CA LEU A 263 18.32 -15.28 -10.48
C LEU A 263 17.68 -15.51 -11.86
N PHE A 264 17.75 -14.53 -12.76
CA PHE A 264 17.07 -14.62 -14.07
C PHE A 264 17.72 -15.65 -15.00
N ARG A 265 19.03 -15.86 -14.92
CA ARG A 265 19.69 -16.97 -15.65
C ARG A 265 19.22 -18.33 -15.16
N ARG A 266 18.98 -18.49 -13.86
CA ARG A 266 18.42 -19.71 -13.29
C ARG A 266 16.97 -19.95 -13.76
N LEU A 267 16.20 -18.88 -13.94
CA LEU A 267 14.84 -18.90 -14.51
C LEU A 267 14.83 -19.12 -16.04
N GLY A 268 16.00 -19.18 -16.68
CA GLY A 268 16.15 -19.45 -18.10
C GLY A 268 16.03 -18.24 -19.00
N PHE A 269 16.34 -17.04 -18.51
CA PHE A 269 16.50 -15.85 -19.35
C PHE A 269 17.98 -15.58 -19.63
N ASP A 270 18.27 -14.90 -20.75
CA ASP A 270 19.59 -14.33 -20.94
C ASP A 270 19.67 -13.01 -20.17
N ALA A 271 20.28 -13.02 -18.98
CA ALA A 271 20.33 -11.84 -18.13
C ALA A 271 21.70 -11.14 -18.17
N SER A 272 21.66 -9.82 -18.22
CA SER A 272 22.83 -8.95 -18.16
C SER A 272 22.56 -7.77 -17.21
N SER A 273 23.63 -7.24 -16.60
CA SER A 273 23.56 -5.99 -15.85
C SER A 273 24.51 -4.96 -16.46
N ILE A 274 24.01 -3.72 -16.55
CA ILE A 274 24.80 -2.57 -16.98
C ILE A 274 24.73 -1.48 -15.91
N SER A 275 25.84 -0.78 -15.75
CA SER A 275 25.97 0.28 -14.74
C SER A 275 26.19 1.63 -15.42
N PRO A 276 25.18 2.52 -15.42
CA PRO A 276 25.32 3.83 -16.02
C PRO A 276 26.08 4.78 -15.08
N MET A 277 27.00 5.58 -15.63
CA MET A 277 27.85 6.52 -14.86
C MET A 277 27.14 7.83 -14.44
N LEU A 278 25.87 8.08 -14.80
CA LEU A 278 25.24 9.40 -14.55
C LEU A 278 23.77 9.29 -14.13
N PHE A 279 23.45 9.90 -12.98
CA PHE A 279 22.12 10.03 -12.36
C PHE A 279 21.07 10.64 -13.30
N GLY A 280 21.45 11.67 -14.06
CA GLY A 280 20.52 12.46 -14.89
C GLY A 280 20.21 11.90 -16.28
N SER A 281 20.90 10.88 -16.79
CA SER A 281 20.68 10.42 -18.18
C SER A 281 19.69 9.26 -18.32
N TYR A 282 19.32 8.60 -17.23
CA TYR A 282 18.49 7.38 -17.27
C TYR A 282 17.15 7.46 -16.51
N PHE A 283 16.99 8.37 -15.54
CA PHE A 283 15.66 8.64 -14.96
C PHE A 283 14.67 9.19 -16.01
N PHE A 284 15.21 9.96 -16.97
CA PHE A 284 14.51 10.40 -18.18
C PHE A 284 14.73 9.46 -19.37
N ALA A 285 15.38 8.30 -19.20
CA ALA A 285 15.53 7.40 -20.32
C ALA A 285 14.15 6.86 -20.68
N ASN A 286 13.77 7.14 -21.93
CA ASN A 286 12.74 6.40 -22.61
C ASN A 286 12.99 4.89 -22.38
N PRO A 287 12.01 4.10 -21.93
CA PRO A 287 12.12 2.64 -21.88
C PRO A 287 12.47 2.07 -23.25
N TYR A 288 12.26 2.86 -24.31
CA TYR A 288 12.81 2.67 -25.65
C TYR A 288 13.95 3.65 -25.97
N GLN A 289 15.21 3.21 -26.01
CA GLN A 289 16.28 4.03 -26.54
C GLN A 289 16.35 3.85 -28.07
N TYR A 290 15.92 4.85 -28.84
CA TYR A 290 15.84 4.77 -30.32
C TYR A 290 14.90 3.67 -30.85
N ASP A 291 13.73 3.53 -30.25
CA ASP A 291 12.70 2.51 -30.57
C ASP A 291 13.00 1.09 -30.03
N ASP A 292 14.11 0.90 -29.29
CA ASP A 292 14.54 -0.40 -28.74
C ASP A 292 14.46 -0.45 -27.21
N LEU A 293 13.96 -1.54 -26.63
CA LEU A 293 13.80 -1.74 -25.18
C LEU A 293 15.16 -1.63 -24.47
N ALA A 294 15.33 -0.54 -23.72
CA ALA A 294 16.62 -0.16 -23.13
C ALA A 294 16.95 -0.91 -21.84
N PHE A 295 15.93 -1.30 -21.07
CA PHE A 295 16.09 -2.07 -19.83
C PHE A 295 14.79 -2.72 -19.38
N HIS A 296 14.90 -3.68 -18.46
CA HIS A 296 13.77 -4.37 -17.85
C HIS A 296 13.60 -4.02 -16.37
N ILE A 297 14.71 -3.91 -15.63
CA ILE A 297 14.72 -3.58 -14.20
C ILE A 297 15.72 -2.47 -13.94
N TYR A 298 15.35 -1.52 -13.08
CA TYR A 298 16.25 -0.53 -12.51
C TYR A 298 16.30 -0.68 -10.98
N THR A 299 17.52 -0.74 -10.41
CA THR A 299 17.73 -0.75 -8.95
C THR A 299 17.60 0.67 -8.40
N GLY A 300 16.39 1.06 -8.04
CA GLY A 300 16.04 2.40 -7.54
C GLY A 300 16.29 2.59 -6.04
N GLY A 301 16.18 3.84 -5.60
CA GLY A 301 16.24 4.21 -4.20
C GLY A 301 15.78 5.65 -3.98
N TRP A 302 15.31 5.92 -2.77
CA TRP A 302 14.77 7.19 -2.35
C TRP A 302 15.28 7.56 -0.97
N ILE A 303 15.24 8.86 -0.67
CA ILE A 303 15.47 9.40 0.67
C ILE A 303 14.12 9.86 1.21
N SER A 304 13.86 9.62 2.49
CA SER A 304 12.69 10.12 3.20
C SER A 304 12.77 11.64 3.31
N SER A 305 11.68 12.34 3.00
CA SER A 305 11.64 13.81 3.04
C SER A 305 11.34 14.35 4.44
N GLN A 306 10.35 13.76 5.14
CA GLN A 306 9.91 14.04 6.52
C GLN A 306 9.05 12.86 7.03
N ALA A 307 8.86 12.73 8.35
CA ALA A 307 7.86 11.83 8.91
C ALA A 307 6.43 12.37 8.77
N GLU A 308 5.87 12.47 7.57
CA GLU A 308 4.48 12.91 7.44
C GLU A 308 3.50 11.82 7.92
N TYR A 309 2.56 12.22 8.79
CA TYR A 309 1.49 11.35 9.27
C TYR A 309 0.41 11.13 8.21
N TYR A 310 0.25 12.04 7.25
CA TYR A 310 -0.72 11.93 6.14
C TYR A 310 0.04 11.86 4.81
N GLN A 311 -0.03 10.73 4.12
CA GLN A 311 0.87 10.35 3.02
C GLN A 311 0.18 10.29 1.65
N GLU A 312 -0.87 11.10 1.41
CA GLU A 312 -1.62 11.06 0.14
C GLU A 312 -0.75 11.35 -1.09
N LYS A 313 0.29 12.20 -0.92
CA LYS A 313 1.26 12.50 -1.99
C LYS A 313 2.08 11.28 -2.37
N GLY A 314 2.43 10.43 -1.40
CA GLY A 314 3.28 9.26 -1.61
C GLY A 314 2.63 8.23 -2.53
N VAL A 315 1.33 7.94 -2.36
CA VAL A 315 0.60 7.03 -3.25
C VAL A 315 0.67 7.51 -4.70
N SER A 316 0.39 8.80 -4.92
CA SER A 316 0.44 9.41 -6.24
C SER A 316 1.86 9.33 -6.83
N GLN A 317 2.86 9.68 -6.03
CA GLN A 317 4.26 9.69 -6.45
C GLN A 317 4.78 8.31 -6.85
N TYR A 318 4.47 7.27 -6.07
CA TYR A 318 5.12 5.97 -6.24
C TYR A 318 4.37 4.99 -7.12
N TYR A 319 3.06 5.17 -7.30
CA TYR A 319 2.23 4.23 -8.03
C TYR A 319 1.36 4.83 -9.13
N ALA A 320 1.02 6.13 -9.09
CA ALA A 320 0.02 6.69 -10.00
C ALA A 320 0.68 7.34 -11.25
N PRO A 321 0.33 6.89 -12.47
CA PRO A 321 0.85 7.49 -13.70
C PRO A 321 0.69 9.01 -13.81
N TRP A 322 -0.45 9.57 -13.38
CA TRP A 322 -0.75 11.00 -13.57
C TRP A 322 0.20 11.97 -12.86
N TRP A 323 0.86 11.53 -11.78
CA TRP A 323 1.78 12.35 -11.02
C TRP A 323 3.14 12.47 -11.71
N GLY A 324 3.48 11.51 -12.57
CA GLY A 324 4.71 11.55 -13.36
C GLY A 324 5.98 11.24 -12.57
N PHE A 325 5.94 10.43 -11.51
CA PHE A 325 7.16 9.84 -10.88
C PHE A 325 7.25 8.32 -11.08
N MET A 326 6.43 7.80 -12.00
CA MET A 326 6.52 6.47 -12.60
C MET A 326 7.59 6.47 -13.71
N LEU A 327 7.73 5.39 -14.48
CA LEU A 327 8.68 5.37 -15.60
C LEU A 327 8.49 6.59 -16.52
N THR A 328 9.60 7.21 -16.94
CA THR A 328 9.69 8.35 -17.89
C THR A 328 9.20 9.71 -17.43
N TYR A 329 8.69 9.81 -16.20
CA TYR A 329 8.34 11.06 -15.57
C TYR A 329 7.21 11.87 -16.26
N GLY A 330 6.32 11.18 -17.00
CA GLY A 330 5.25 11.84 -17.75
C GLY A 330 5.72 12.57 -19.01
N GLU A 331 6.95 12.33 -19.48
CA GLU A 331 7.48 12.94 -20.70
C GLU A 331 6.67 12.48 -21.93
N GLU A 332 6.00 13.41 -22.62
CA GLU A 332 5.08 13.12 -23.73
C GLU A 332 5.72 12.33 -24.87
N SER A 333 7.04 12.47 -25.07
CA SER A 333 7.76 11.79 -26.14
C SER A 333 8.21 10.36 -25.80
N HIS A 334 7.93 9.88 -24.58
CA HIS A 334 8.30 8.56 -24.10
C HIS A 334 7.07 7.66 -23.88
N TRP A 335 7.30 6.35 -23.79
CA TRP A 335 6.25 5.43 -23.37
C TRP A 335 5.81 5.75 -21.93
N ASN A 336 4.53 6.07 -21.77
CA ASN A 336 3.85 6.22 -20.50
C ASN A 336 2.64 5.30 -20.50
N TYR A 337 2.09 5.04 -19.32
CA TYR A 337 0.71 4.54 -19.27
C TYR A 337 -0.19 5.58 -19.97
N ASP A 338 -0.89 5.19 -21.05
CA ASP A 338 -1.80 6.06 -21.79
C ASP A 338 -3.27 5.71 -21.51
N GLU A 339 -4.20 6.63 -21.78
CA GLU A 339 -5.64 6.44 -21.49
C GLU A 339 -6.25 5.21 -22.21
N GLU A 340 -5.63 4.71 -23.28
CA GLU A 340 -6.07 3.54 -24.04
C GLU A 340 -5.47 2.22 -23.50
N GLY A 341 -4.32 2.26 -22.81
CA GLY A 341 -3.61 1.14 -22.18
C GLY A 341 -3.76 1.03 -20.66
N TYR A 342 -4.54 1.91 -20.02
CA TYR A 342 -4.89 1.77 -18.61
C TYR A 342 -5.70 0.48 -18.39
N THR A 343 -5.18 -0.41 -17.55
CA THR A 343 -6.04 -1.44 -16.95
C THR A 343 -7.08 -0.78 -16.05
N ASP A 344 -8.21 -1.45 -15.82
CA ASP A 344 -9.23 -0.97 -14.86
C ASP A 344 -8.61 -0.69 -13.47
N ARG A 345 -7.58 -1.46 -13.10
CA ARG A 345 -6.77 -1.29 -11.87
C ARG A 345 -6.04 0.05 -11.86
N VAL A 346 -5.27 0.37 -12.91
CA VAL A 346 -4.51 1.62 -13.02
C VAL A 346 -5.45 2.82 -13.07
N GLN A 347 -6.55 2.73 -13.82
CA GLN A 347 -7.54 3.80 -13.88
C GLN A 347 -8.19 4.07 -12.52
N ARG A 348 -8.50 3.01 -11.75
CA ARG A 348 -9.03 3.12 -10.38
C ARG A 348 -8.02 3.79 -9.45
N LEU A 349 -6.75 3.36 -9.48
CA LEU A 349 -5.65 3.96 -8.72
C LEU A 349 -5.48 5.46 -9.03
N ASP A 350 -5.50 5.82 -10.31
CA ASP A 350 -5.41 7.21 -10.76
C ASP A 350 -6.53 8.08 -10.17
N ASN A 351 -7.77 7.60 -10.22
CA ASN A 351 -8.92 8.33 -9.72
C ASN A 351 -8.87 8.50 -8.19
N LEU A 352 -8.58 7.42 -7.47
CA LEU A 352 -8.49 7.45 -6.01
C LEU A 352 -7.36 8.35 -5.52
N SER A 353 -6.17 8.23 -6.11
CA SER A 353 -5.01 9.05 -5.73
C SER A 353 -5.23 10.54 -6.09
N LYS A 354 -5.94 10.86 -7.18
CA LYS A 354 -6.37 12.23 -7.49
C LYS A 354 -7.35 12.77 -6.44
N GLU A 355 -8.34 11.97 -6.03
CA GLU A 355 -9.29 12.37 -4.98
C GLU A 355 -8.59 12.63 -3.64
N LEU A 356 -7.68 11.73 -3.23
CA LEU A 356 -6.84 11.88 -2.04
C LEU A 356 -6.00 13.15 -2.10
N TYR A 357 -5.25 13.35 -3.18
CA TYR A 357 -4.38 14.51 -3.35
C TYR A 357 -5.16 15.83 -3.39
N GLN A 358 -6.36 15.82 -3.99
CA GLN A 358 -7.24 16.99 -4.05
C GLN A 358 -8.08 17.18 -2.78
N GLY A 359 -7.96 16.29 -1.79
CA GLY A 359 -8.74 16.35 -0.54
C GLY A 359 -10.24 16.15 -0.74
N ARG A 360 -10.67 15.52 -1.84
CA ARG A 360 -12.11 15.37 -2.19
C ARG A 360 -12.73 14.17 -1.48
N LEU A 361 -12.85 14.26 -0.15
CA LEU A 361 -13.19 13.13 0.72
C LEU A 361 -14.40 13.42 1.61
N GLU A 362 -15.12 12.37 1.98
CA GLU A 362 -16.37 12.47 2.76
C GLU A 362 -16.13 12.45 4.27
N SER A 363 -15.18 11.65 4.73
CA SER A 363 -14.82 11.45 6.15
C SER A 363 -13.35 11.05 6.29
N GLU A 364 -12.83 11.06 7.52
CA GLU A 364 -11.49 10.54 7.79
C GLU A 364 -11.40 9.03 7.49
N GLU A 365 -12.48 8.29 7.74
CA GLU A 365 -12.59 6.88 7.36
C GLU A 365 -12.48 6.69 5.83
N ASP A 366 -13.11 7.56 5.04
CA ASP A 366 -12.97 7.57 3.57
C ASP A 366 -11.52 7.83 3.12
N TYR A 367 -10.79 8.68 3.83
CA TYR A 367 -9.35 8.87 3.59
C TYR A 367 -8.57 7.58 3.79
N TRP A 368 -8.71 6.94 4.95
CA TRP A 368 -7.97 5.71 5.27
C TRP A 368 -8.32 4.59 4.30
N ASN A 369 -9.60 4.38 4.00
CA ASN A 369 -10.05 3.36 3.06
C ASN A 369 -9.47 3.56 1.65
N LYS A 370 -9.48 4.79 1.13
CA LYS A 370 -8.92 5.10 -0.18
C LYS A 370 -7.40 4.99 -0.20
N MET A 371 -6.72 5.38 0.87
CA MET A 371 -5.27 5.16 1.02
C MET A 371 -4.95 3.67 0.95
N ILE A 372 -5.70 2.81 1.66
CA ILE A 372 -5.49 1.35 1.70
C ILE A 372 -5.69 0.77 0.31
N GLU A 373 -6.84 1.07 -0.31
CA GLU A 373 -7.19 0.58 -1.65
C GLU A 373 -6.12 1.03 -2.66
N SER A 374 -5.73 2.29 -2.67
CA SER A 374 -4.74 2.80 -3.63
C SER A 374 -3.36 2.18 -3.43
N THR A 375 -2.94 1.98 -2.18
CA THR A 375 -1.65 1.32 -1.87
C THR A 375 -1.67 -0.13 -2.32
N GLN A 376 -2.78 -0.84 -2.10
CA GLN A 376 -2.96 -2.21 -2.56
C GLN A 376 -2.96 -2.31 -4.09
N LEU A 377 -3.66 -1.42 -4.80
CA LEU A 377 -3.68 -1.38 -6.26
C LEU A 377 -2.27 -1.14 -6.82
N GLY A 378 -1.51 -0.22 -6.22
CA GLY A 378 -0.12 0.03 -6.59
C GLY A 378 0.80 -1.17 -6.32
N PHE A 379 0.59 -1.85 -5.19
CA PHE A 379 1.30 -3.09 -4.84
C PHE A 379 1.01 -4.21 -5.85
N GLU A 380 -0.25 -4.44 -6.22
CA GLU A 380 -0.66 -5.43 -7.21
C GLU A 380 -0.11 -5.13 -8.60
N GLU A 381 -0.11 -3.86 -9.01
CA GLU A 381 0.41 -3.44 -10.32
C GLU A 381 1.94 -3.64 -10.43
N SER A 382 2.64 -3.63 -9.28
CA SER A 382 4.03 -4.08 -9.12
C SER A 382 5.05 -3.44 -10.08
N VAL A 383 4.78 -2.24 -10.59
CA VAL A 383 5.77 -1.44 -11.32
C VAL A 383 6.92 -1.05 -10.39
N ARG A 384 6.63 -0.91 -9.09
CA ARG A 384 7.59 -0.62 -8.05
C ARG A 384 7.54 -1.69 -6.97
N VAL A 385 8.64 -2.42 -6.81
CA VAL A 385 8.79 -3.45 -5.77
C VAL A 385 9.74 -2.93 -4.73
N PHE A 386 9.22 -2.54 -3.56
CA PHE A 386 10.06 -2.10 -2.44
C PHE A 386 10.84 -3.28 -1.86
N LEU A 387 12.06 -3.04 -1.43
CA LEU A 387 12.98 -4.09 -0.97
C LEU A 387 13.30 -3.94 0.51
N VAL A 388 13.96 -2.85 0.87
CA VAL A 388 14.49 -2.62 2.22
C VAL A 388 14.51 -1.14 2.55
N THR A 389 14.36 -0.82 3.83
CA THR A 389 14.74 0.47 4.41
C THR A 389 16.09 0.29 5.09
N GLU A 390 17.04 1.17 4.81
CA GLU A 390 18.39 1.13 5.38
C GLU A 390 18.43 1.82 6.74
N LYS A 391 19.26 1.29 7.63
CA LYS A 391 19.65 1.95 8.88
C LYS A 391 20.89 2.79 8.63
N ALA A 392 20.83 4.05 9.01
CA ALA A 392 21.94 4.98 8.95
C ALA A 392 22.11 5.69 10.29
N PHE A 393 23.24 6.37 10.49
CA PHE A 393 23.67 6.90 11.78
C PHE A 393 24.23 8.31 11.63
N TYR A 394 23.73 9.28 12.39
CA TYR A 394 24.36 10.61 12.46
C TYR A 394 25.54 10.59 13.44
N PRO A 395 26.79 10.79 12.97
CA PRO A 395 27.95 10.85 13.84
C PRO A 395 28.07 12.23 14.51
N TYR A 396 28.26 12.25 15.83
CA TYR A 396 28.51 13.49 16.58
C TYR A 396 29.49 13.27 17.74
N ASP A 397 30.09 14.36 18.24
CA ASP A 397 30.92 14.33 19.45
C ASP A 397 30.04 14.43 20.71
N PRO A 398 29.92 13.36 21.51
CA PRO A 398 29.10 13.36 22.72
C PRO A 398 29.65 14.23 23.85
N ASP A 399 30.91 14.71 23.75
CA ASP A 399 31.46 15.65 24.72
C ASP A 399 31.03 17.10 24.44
N SER A 400 30.73 17.46 23.19
CA SER A 400 30.33 18.82 22.80
C SER A 400 28.83 18.98 22.56
N LEU A 401 28.17 18.01 21.92
CA LEU A 401 26.72 18.02 21.70
C LEU A 401 25.98 17.41 22.90
N ILE A 402 25.31 18.26 23.67
CA ILE A 402 24.70 17.89 24.96
C ILE A 402 23.28 17.33 24.78
N SER A 403 22.53 17.91 23.84
CA SER A 403 21.18 17.45 23.49
C SER A 403 20.71 18.10 22.19
N ALA A 404 19.78 17.45 21.49
CA ALA A 404 19.12 17.94 20.29
C ALA A 404 17.72 17.32 20.16
N VAL A 405 16.84 17.90 19.36
CA VAL A 405 15.55 17.29 18.97
C VAL A 405 15.72 16.71 17.56
N PRO A 406 15.97 15.39 17.41
CA PRO A 406 15.88 14.74 16.13
C PRO A 406 14.42 14.56 15.70
N GLU A 407 14.20 14.55 14.39
CA GLU A 407 12.98 14.05 13.78
C GLU A 407 13.03 12.51 13.73
N SER A 408 11.90 11.85 13.93
CA SER A 408 11.76 10.38 13.99
C SER A 408 12.36 9.61 12.82
N ILE A 409 12.31 10.14 11.59
CA ILE A 409 12.77 9.47 10.38
C ILE A 409 14.10 10.06 9.91
N ASN A 410 14.21 11.39 9.80
CA ASN A 410 15.36 12.09 9.22
C ASN A 410 16.41 12.57 10.22
N GLY A 411 16.19 12.38 11.52
CA GLY A 411 17.13 12.79 12.54
C GLY A 411 17.37 14.30 12.50
N TYR A 412 18.62 14.71 12.29
CA TYR A 412 19.02 16.12 12.32
C TYR A 412 18.89 16.85 10.98
N ASP A 413 18.61 16.14 9.87
CA ASP A 413 18.32 16.72 8.56
C ASP A 413 16.87 17.23 8.46
N THR A 414 16.50 18.13 9.36
CA THR A 414 15.18 18.75 9.37
C THR A 414 15.22 20.20 9.79
N TYR A 415 14.09 20.88 9.59
CA TYR A 415 13.89 22.27 10.03
C TYR A 415 14.27 22.49 11.51
N PHE A 416 14.09 21.50 12.39
CA PHE A 416 14.34 21.64 13.83
C PHE A 416 15.72 21.20 14.31
N GLY A 417 16.51 20.49 13.49
CA GLY A 417 17.78 19.87 13.91
C GLY A 417 18.71 20.84 14.63
N PRO A 418 19.53 21.66 13.94
CA PRO A 418 20.42 22.62 14.61
C PRO A 418 19.70 23.68 15.46
N ARG A 419 18.41 23.97 15.22
CA ARG A 419 17.62 24.94 16.01
C ARG A 419 17.42 24.54 17.47
N THR A 420 17.49 23.24 17.74
CA THR A 420 17.20 22.64 19.05
C THR A 420 18.46 22.12 19.74
N MET A 421 19.61 22.16 19.04
CA MET A 421 20.89 21.70 19.57
C MET A 421 21.40 22.58 20.71
N ARG A 422 22.09 21.93 21.65
CA ARG A 422 22.73 22.56 22.80
C ARG A 422 24.16 22.06 22.91
N THR A 423 25.10 22.99 23.10
CA THR A 423 26.52 22.68 23.30
C THR A 423 27.04 23.36 24.57
N ASP A 424 28.25 23.02 25.01
CA ASP A 424 28.85 23.62 26.22
C ASP A 424 29.01 25.16 26.11
N ALA A 425 29.11 25.69 24.89
CA ALA A 425 29.43 27.09 24.61
C ALA A 425 28.43 27.82 23.69
N GLY A 426 27.38 27.15 23.22
CA GLY A 426 26.46 27.73 22.22
C GLY A 426 27.07 27.86 20.80
N GLU A 427 28.26 27.30 20.59
CA GLU A 427 28.97 27.24 19.31
C GLU A 427 28.87 25.79 18.78
N LEU A 428 28.66 25.63 17.48
CA LEU A 428 28.55 24.33 16.79
C LEU A 428 29.41 24.35 15.51
N THR A 429 30.28 23.37 15.34
CA THR A 429 30.99 23.09 14.08
C THR A 429 30.29 21.94 13.35
N ALA A 430 29.86 22.16 12.11
CA ALA A 430 29.10 21.18 11.35
C ALA A 430 29.57 21.07 9.90
N ASP A 431 29.81 19.86 9.43
CA ASP A 431 30.26 19.61 8.06
C ASP A 431 29.21 18.82 7.27
N ILE A 432 29.26 18.99 5.95
CA ILE A 432 28.65 18.07 4.98
C ILE A 432 29.71 17.44 4.08
N ILE A 433 29.42 16.24 3.58
CA ILE A 433 30.31 15.50 2.70
C ILE A 433 30.18 16.02 1.27
N THR A 434 31.31 16.38 0.67
CA THR A 434 31.47 16.83 -0.72
C THR A 434 32.49 15.92 -1.43
N GLY A 435 32.40 15.68 -2.73
CA GLY A 435 33.28 14.72 -3.42
C GLY A 435 33.48 15.04 -4.89
N GLU A 436 34.33 14.28 -5.62
CA GLU A 436 34.61 14.54 -7.07
C GLU A 436 33.32 14.59 -7.92
N ASP A 437 32.24 13.92 -7.47
CA ASP A 437 30.94 13.86 -8.13
C ASP A 437 29.78 14.50 -7.31
N ARG A 438 30.06 15.09 -6.14
CA ARG A 438 29.05 15.70 -5.24
C ARG A 438 29.40 17.18 -4.96
N PRO A 439 28.71 18.16 -5.57
CA PRO A 439 28.94 19.57 -5.28
C PRO A 439 28.57 19.91 -3.83
N TYR A 440 29.23 20.90 -3.23
CA TYR A 440 28.90 21.38 -1.88
C TYR A 440 27.47 21.94 -1.81
N MET A 441 27.13 22.79 -2.77
CA MET A 441 25.82 23.42 -2.88
C MET A 441 25.59 23.87 -4.32
N ASP A 442 24.33 23.84 -4.73
CA ASP A 442 23.85 24.40 -5.98
C ASP A 442 23.72 25.91 -5.82
N ASN A 443 23.55 26.60 -6.93
CA ASN A 443 23.24 28.02 -6.91
C ASN A 443 21.91 28.22 -6.18
N TRP A 444 21.94 28.96 -5.08
CA TRP A 444 20.73 29.36 -4.35
C TRP A 444 19.85 30.26 -5.21
N ASN A 445 18.97 29.60 -5.98
CA ASN A 445 18.11 30.20 -6.97
C ASN A 445 16.68 30.37 -6.44
N MET A 446 16.18 31.58 -6.55
CA MET A 446 14.87 31.99 -6.04
C MET A 446 13.69 31.54 -6.93
N GLU A 447 13.92 31.29 -8.22
CA GLU A 447 12.86 31.23 -9.24
C GLU A 447 12.86 29.90 -10.01
N GLY A 448 13.34 28.87 -9.30
CA GLY A 448 13.34 27.45 -9.65
C GLY A 448 13.49 26.57 -8.40
N GLY A 449 14.05 27.12 -7.31
CA GLY A 449 14.43 26.36 -6.13
C GLY A 449 15.94 26.13 -6.10
N SER A 450 16.42 25.54 -4.99
CA SER A 450 17.68 24.82 -5.00
C SER A 450 17.30 23.36 -5.22
N ASP A 451 17.87 22.71 -6.23
CA ASP A 451 17.50 21.32 -6.56
C ASP A 451 18.41 20.31 -5.83
N ASP A 452 19.44 20.77 -5.12
CA ASP A 452 20.25 19.93 -4.28
C ASP A 452 19.82 19.95 -2.81
N VAL A 453 19.99 18.81 -2.16
CA VAL A 453 19.70 18.64 -0.73
C VAL A 453 20.82 19.22 0.15
N TYR A 454 21.97 19.55 -0.43
CA TYR A 454 23.19 19.93 0.29
C TYR A 454 23.20 21.39 0.71
N GLY A 455 22.66 22.31 -0.11
CA GLY A 455 22.44 23.70 0.27
C GLY A 455 21.20 23.90 1.17
N GLU A 456 20.30 22.91 1.23
CA GLU A 456 19.05 23.02 1.99
C GLU A 456 19.26 22.92 3.51
N TYR A 457 20.35 22.28 3.98
CA TYR A 457 20.71 22.23 5.41
C TYR A 457 20.84 23.64 6.00
N GLN A 458 21.65 24.49 5.37
CA GLN A 458 21.92 25.85 5.81
C GLN A 458 20.73 26.76 5.52
N ARG A 459 20.11 26.63 4.33
CA ARG A 459 18.97 27.46 3.94
C ARG A 459 17.77 27.31 4.87
N ARG A 460 17.49 26.09 5.37
CA ARG A 460 16.43 25.84 6.36
C ARG A 460 16.65 26.56 7.68
N LEU A 461 17.88 26.86 8.09
CA LEU A 461 18.17 27.59 9.34
C LEU A 461 17.90 29.08 9.22
N ALA A 462 18.12 29.62 8.01
CA ALA A 462 17.97 31.04 7.74
C ALA A 462 16.54 31.44 7.29
N ARG A 463 15.63 30.49 7.13
CA ARG A 463 14.27 30.74 6.64
C ARG A 463 13.18 30.30 7.62
N GLU A 464 11.92 30.53 7.31
CA GLU A 464 10.82 30.32 8.24
C GLU A 464 9.55 29.88 7.52
N TYR A 465 8.70 29.05 8.13
CA TYR A 465 7.51 28.48 7.46
C TYR A 465 6.20 28.94 8.11
N GLY A 466 5.11 28.88 7.35
CA GLY A 466 3.76 29.06 7.89
C GLY A 466 3.35 27.90 8.80
N SER A 467 3.50 26.69 8.26
CA SER A 467 3.35 25.40 8.94
C SER A 467 4.64 24.60 8.85
N TRP A 468 4.79 23.58 9.68
CA TRP A 468 5.74 22.51 9.42
C TRP A 468 5.19 21.18 9.92
N ILE A 469 5.91 20.09 9.71
CA ILE A 469 5.54 18.79 10.25
C ILE A 469 6.13 18.63 11.65
N HIS A 470 5.31 18.19 12.60
CA HIS A 470 5.77 17.93 13.95
C HIS A 470 6.78 16.77 13.97
N PRO A 471 7.99 16.96 14.53
CA PRO A 471 9.10 16.03 14.32
C PRO A 471 8.94 14.65 14.97
N GLN A 472 7.94 14.47 15.84
CA GLN A 472 7.66 13.18 16.50
C GLN A 472 6.29 12.59 16.17
N THR A 473 5.31 13.41 15.77
CA THR A 473 3.94 12.92 15.51
C THR A 473 3.63 12.87 14.02
N GLY A 474 4.40 13.58 13.21
CA GLY A 474 4.20 13.70 11.78
C GLY A 474 2.99 14.51 11.34
N LYS A 475 2.23 15.07 12.28
CA LYS A 475 1.06 15.90 11.97
C LYS A 475 1.50 17.32 11.60
N PRO A 476 0.77 18.02 10.72
CA PRO A 476 1.01 19.44 10.48
C PRO A 476 0.90 20.24 11.78
N MET A 477 1.87 21.11 12.04
CA MET A 477 1.91 22.03 13.18
C MET A 477 1.98 23.48 12.70
N GLN A 478 1.31 24.36 13.42
CA GLN A 478 1.34 25.80 13.21
C GLN A 478 2.71 26.36 13.62
N VAL A 479 3.37 27.10 12.73
CA VAL A 479 4.66 27.75 13.01
C VAL A 479 4.47 29.27 13.01
N ASN A 480 4.08 29.85 11.87
CA ASN A 480 3.80 31.29 11.71
C ASN A 480 2.46 31.60 11.05
N THR A 481 1.66 30.61 10.70
CA THR A 481 0.25 30.79 10.36
C THR A 481 -0.61 30.09 11.40
N TYR A 482 -1.70 30.74 11.84
CA TYR A 482 -2.61 30.18 12.85
C TYR A 482 -4.05 30.09 12.32
N TRP A 483 -4.66 28.89 12.32
CA TRP A 483 -5.86 28.57 11.53
C TRP A 483 -7.02 27.84 12.26
N MET A 484 -6.88 27.35 13.51
CA MET A 484 -7.97 26.64 14.24
C MET A 484 -8.49 27.35 15.51
N ASN A 485 -9.72 26.98 15.95
CA ASN A 485 -10.40 27.47 17.15
C ASN A 485 -10.76 26.37 18.15
N ASN A 486 -9.86 25.98 19.05
CA ASN A 486 -10.25 25.12 20.16
C ASN A 486 -10.99 25.94 21.24
N THR A 487 -12.26 25.61 21.46
CA THR A 487 -13.22 26.43 22.22
C THR A 487 -12.96 26.43 23.73
N GLU A 488 -12.02 25.63 24.22
CA GLU A 488 -11.64 25.57 25.64
C GLU A 488 -10.71 26.70 26.12
N LEU A 489 -10.07 27.45 25.21
CA LEU A 489 -9.12 28.51 25.59
C LEU A 489 -9.75 29.90 25.77
N LYS A 490 -11.07 30.04 25.59
CA LYS A 490 -11.76 31.36 25.61
C LYS A 490 -11.75 32.08 26.98
N GLU A 491 -11.33 31.43 28.07
CA GLU A 491 -11.21 32.05 29.39
C GLU A 491 -9.77 32.40 29.83
N ARG A 492 -8.74 32.11 29.02
CA ARG A 492 -7.38 32.61 29.25
C ARG A 492 -6.99 33.57 28.13
N LYS A 493 -6.75 34.84 28.48
CA LYS A 493 -6.13 35.83 27.59
C LYS A 493 -4.96 36.47 28.36
N PRO A 494 -3.86 36.92 27.72
CA PRO A 494 -3.41 36.71 26.33
C PRO A 494 -1.89 36.38 26.19
N LYS A 495 -1.45 36.02 24.95
CA LYS A 495 -0.11 36.15 24.31
C LYS A 495 0.90 34.99 24.35
N ARG A 496 1.41 34.69 23.14
CA ARG A 496 2.66 33.98 22.79
C ARG A 496 2.88 32.68 23.58
N THR A 497 1.92 31.77 23.50
CA THR A 497 1.99 30.43 24.09
C THR A 497 1.55 29.42 23.03
N HIS A 498 2.20 28.25 22.99
CA HIS A 498 1.94 27.01 22.23
C HIS A 498 1.55 27.07 20.73
N PRO A 499 2.10 26.24 19.81
CA PRO A 499 1.61 26.09 18.43
C PRO A 499 0.18 25.52 18.35
N TYR A 500 -0.47 25.26 19.48
CA TYR A 500 -1.89 24.92 19.57
C TYR A 500 -2.76 26.09 20.05
N ASP A 501 -2.20 27.29 20.27
CA ASP A 501 -2.95 28.46 20.75
C ASP A 501 -3.48 29.31 19.57
N ILE A 502 -4.73 29.73 19.71
CA ILE A 502 -5.75 29.68 18.66
C ILE A 502 -6.18 31.07 18.19
N ASN A 503 -6.19 31.32 16.88
CA ASN A 503 -6.70 32.57 16.29
C ASN A 503 -7.46 32.40 14.94
N GLY A 504 -7.66 31.17 14.43
CA GLY A 504 -8.34 30.95 13.15
C GLY A 504 -9.65 30.16 13.26
N ASP A 505 -10.56 30.28 12.31
CA ASP A 505 -11.80 29.50 12.25
C ASP A 505 -11.83 28.72 10.92
N ILE A 506 -11.91 27.38 10.97
CA ILE A 506 -12.23 26.51 9.83
C ILE A 506 -13.73 26.25 9.81
N GLU A 507 -14.39 26.55 8.69
CA GLU A 507 -15.80 26.31 8.45
C GLU A 507 -15.94 25.40 7.22
N LYS A 508 -16.63 24.27 7.38
CA LYS A 508 -16.94 23.29 6.32
C LYS A 508 -18.45 23.21 6.14
N ASP A 509 -18.95 23.44 4.92
CA ASP A 509 -20.37 23.24 4.58
C ASP A 509 -20.49 22.83 3.11
N TYR A 510 -20.49 21.51 2.89
CA TYR A 510 -20.59 20.87 1.59
C TYR A 510 -21.18 19.46 1.72
N TYR A 511 -21.52 18.86 0.58
CA TYR A 511 -21.81 17.43 0.48
C TYR A 511 -21.52 16.94 -0.94
N TYR A 512 -21.31 15.64 -1.11
CA TYR A 512 -21.27 15.01 -2.41
C TYR A 512 -22.66 14.45 -2.75
N ASN A 513 -23.14 14.70 -3.97
CA ASN A 513 -24.40 14.13 -4.42
C ASN A 513 -24.24 12.65 -4.86
N GLU A 514 -25.34 11.99 -5.24
CA GLU A 514 -25.33 10.58 -5.70
C GLU A 514 -24.41 10.28 -6.89
N THR A 515 -23.91 11.31 -7.58
CA THR A 515 -22.96 11.19 -8.71
C THR A 515 -21.53 11.57 -8.34
N GLY A 516 -21.23 11.78 -7.06
CA GLY A 516 -19.90 12.18 -6.58
C GLY A 516 -19.53 13.64 -6.87
N VAL A 517 -20.50 14.48 -7.24
CA VAL A 517 -20.25 15.90 -7.51
C VAL A 517 -20.32 16.67 -6.19
N LEU A 518 -19.27 17.44 -5.91
CA LEU A 518 -19.19 18.36 -4.78
C LEU A 518 -20.24 19.47 -4.90
N ILE A 519 -20.99 19.72 -3.83
CA ILE A 519 -21.95 20.81 -3.74
C ILE A 519 -21.55 21.73 -2.59
N GLU A 520 -21.22 22.97 -2.93
CA GLU A 520 -20.72 23.98 -1.99
C GLU A 520 -21.85 24.85 -1.40
N ASN A 521 -21.83 25.09 -0.08
CA ASN A 521 -22.84 25.90 0.58
C ASN A 521 -22.32 27.23 1.17
N ILE A 522 -21.01 27.37 1.42
CA ILE A 522 -20.44 28.60 2.00
C ILE A 522 -20.50 29.72 0.97
N SER A 523 -21.00 30.89 1.37
CA SER A 523 -21.13 32.03 0.45
C SER A 523 -19.85 32.86 0.42
N ILE A 524 -19.30 33.09 -0.78
CA ILE A 524 -18.15 33.96 -1.00
C ILE A 524 -18.64 35.41 -1.07
N PRO A 525 -18.12 36.31 -0.22
CA PRO A 525 -18.51 37.71 -0.22
C PRO A 525 -17.90 38.48 -1.41
N ASP A 526 -18.59 39.53 -1.87
CA ASP A 526 -18.10 40.40 -2.97
C ASP A 526 -16.83 41.19 -2.62
N THR A 527 -16.42 41.18 -1.36
CA THR A 527 -15.19 41.78 -0.84
C THR A 527 -13.98 40.87 -1.00
N ALA A 528 -14.20 39.56 -1.16
CA ALA A 528 -13.15 38.61 -1.47
C ALA A 528 -12.59 38.84 -2.88
N VAL A 529 -11.28 38.64 -3.03
CA VAL A 529 -10.55 38.91 -4.27
C VAL A 529 -9.58 37.77 -4.59
N ASP A 530 -9.23 37.62 -5.86
CA ASP A 530 -8.08 36.83 -6.31
C ASP A 530 -7.19 37.67 -7.22
N TRP A 531 -5.90 37.33 -7.29
CA TRP A 531 -4.94 37.96 -8.19
C TRP A 531 -5.05 37.32 -9.57
N ILE A 532 -5.42 38.13 -10.57
CA ILE A 532 -5.43 37.72 -11.96
C ILE A 532 -4.18 38.29 -12.62
N PRO A 533 -3.29 37.44 -13.16
CA PRO A 533 -2.07 37.91 -13.85
C PRO A 533 -2.24 38.00 -15.38
N ALA A 534 -3.11 37.17 -15.98
CA ALA A 534 -3.47 37.19 -17.39
C ALA A 534 -4.82 36.49 -17.63
N LEU A 535 -5.47 36.73 -18.78
CA LEU A 535 -6.65 35.98 -19.22
C LEU A 535 -6.54 35.54 -20.68
N PHE A 536 -7.14 34.39 -21.00
CA PHE A 536 -7.31 33.96 -22.39
C PHE A 536 -8.23 34.91 -23.17
N ASN A 537 -7.84 35.24 -24.40
CA ASN A 537 -8.71 35.97 -25.29
C ASN A 537 -9.90 35.08 -25.74
N VAL A 538 -11.09 35.68 -25.81
CA VAL A 538 -12.41 35.04 -26.06
C VAL A 538 -12.48 34.24 -27.37
N SER A 539 -11.45 34.26 -28.22
CA SER A 539 -11.37 33.47 -29.45
C SER A 539 -10.75 32.07 -29.29
N GLY A 540 -10.19 31.72 -28.12
CA GLY A 540 -9.54 30.41 -27.90
C GLY A 540 -8.25 30.18 -28.71
N GLU A 541 -7.80 31.19 -29.47
CA GLU A 541 -6.57 31.15 -30.26
C GLU A 541 -5.41 31.69 -29.41
N GLY A 542 -4.87 30.86 -28.50
CA GLY A 542 -3.49 30.92 -27.95
C GLY A 542 -2.87 32.27 -27.53
N ASN A 543 -3.66 33.34 -27.35
CA ASN A 543 -3.16 34.67 -27.05
C ASN A 543 -3.78 35.16 -25.74
N TYR A 544 -2.93 35.37 -24.74
CA TYR A 544 -3.30 35.96 -23.47
C TYR A 544 -3.42 37.49 -23.60
N THR A 545 -4.40 38.06 -22.91
CA THR A 545 -4.42 39.50 -22.61
C THR A 545 -3.79 39.67 -21.23
N GLU A 546 -2.70 40.43 -21.16
CA GLU A 546 -2.07 40.78 -19.89
C GLU A 546 -3.05 41.61 -19.05
N ILE A 547 -3.47 41.07 -17.90
CA ILE A 547 -4.40 41.69 -16.97
C ILE A 547 -3.83 41.41 -15.60
N LYS A 548 -3.07 42.35 -15.03
CA LYS A 548 -2.41 42.26 -13.72
C LYS A 548 -3.14 43.11 -12.70
N GLU A 549 -4.27 42.60 -12.20
CA GLU A 549 -5.14 43.30 -11.24
C GLU A 549 -5.78 42.32 -10.27
N TRP A 550 -6.01 42.76 -9.04
CA TRP A 550 -6.88 42.04 -8.12
C TRP A 550 -8.32 42.15 -8.61
N LYS A 551 -9.06 41.04 -8.62
CA LYS A 551 -10.45 41.00 -9.05
C LYS A 551 -11.33 40.43 -7.96
N ASN A 552 -12.50 41.04 -7.78
CA ASN A 552 -13.43 40.59 -6.75
C ASN A 552 -14.25 39.37 -7.20
N ALA A 553 -14.83 38.67 -6.23
CA ALA A 553 -15.66 37.49 -6.47
C ALA A 553 -16.78 37.71 -7.49
N SER A 554 -17.40 38.89 -7.54
CA SER A 554 -18.40 39.22 -8.57
C SER A 554 -17.81 39.19 -9.98
N TRP A 555 -16.63 39.77 -10.18
CA TRP A 555 -15.96 39.74 -11.48
C TRP A 555 -15.48 38.33 -11.83
N LEU A 556 -14.93 37.59 -10.87
CA LEU A 556 -14.48 36.21 -11.05
C LEU A 556 -15.64 35.34 -11.54
N HIS A 557 -16.81 35.49 -10.92
CA HIS A 557 -18.04 34.82 -11.33
C HIS A 557 -18.51 35.25 -12.73
N ASP A 558 -18.51 36.55 -13.02
CA ASP A 558 -18.89 37.06 -14.35
C ASP A 558 -17.96 36.55 -15.47
N GLN A 559 -16.71 36.18 -15.14
CA GLN A 559 -15.77 35.53 -16.07
C GLN A 559 -15.87 34.00 -16.09
N GLY A 560 -16.69 33.40 -15.23
CA GLY A 560 -16.82 31.95 -15.11
C GLY A 560 -15.63 31.26 -14.40
N LEU A 561 -14.84 32.01 -13.63
CA LEU A 561 -13.72 31.47 -12.86
C LEU A 561 -14.15 30.90 -11.50
N ILE A 562 -15.32 31.31 -10.99
CA ILE A 562 -15.95 30.73 -9.79
C ILE A 562 -17.47 30.56 -10.02
N GLU A 563 -18.01 29.39 -9.66
CA GLU A 563 -19.42 29.07 -9.84
C GLU A 563 -20.25 29.54 -8.64
N ASP A 564 -21.39 30.19 -8.91
CA ASP A 564 -22.37 30.71 -7.94
C ASP A 564 -21.86 31.52 -6.72
N LYS A 565 -20.56 31.87 -6.71
CA LYS A 565 -19.82 32.45 -5.57
C LYS A 565 -19.99 31.61 -4.31
N LYS A 566 -19.78 30.30 -4.46
CA LYS A 566 -19.81 29.33 -3.36
C LYS A 566 -18.43 28.70 -3.14
N ALA A 567 -18.22 28.19 -1.94
CA ALA A 567 -17.03 27.46 -1.52
C ALA A 567 -17.45 26.34 -0.55
N ALA A 568 -16.67 25.26 -0.50
CA ALA A 568 -16.93 24.14 0.41
C ALA A 568 -16.29 24.40 1.79
N VAL A 569 -15.13 25.04 1.79
CA VAL A 569 -14.34 25.35 2.97
C VAL A 569 -14.00 26.83 3.03
N LYS A 570 -13.99 27.36 4.25
CA LYS A 570 -13.55 28.71 4.57
C LYS A 570 -12.61 28.65 5.76
N VAL A 571 -11.40 29.17 5.60
CA VAL A 571 -10.37 29.20 6.65
C VAL A 571 -9.95 30.63 6.91
N THR A 572 -10.01 31.07 8.16
CA THR A 572 -9.43 32.36 8.58
C THR A 572 -8.08 32.13 9.24
N ILE A 573 -7.05 32.81 8.74
CA ILE A 573 -5.66 32.61 9.15
C ILE A 573 -5.06 33.92 9.67
N ASP A 574 -4.35 33.85 10.79
CA ASP A 574 -3.46 34.89 11.31
C ASP A 574 -2.02 34.56 10.89
N PRO A 575 -1.48 35.19 9.82
CA PRO A 575 -0.07 35.10 9.51
C PRO A 575 0.70 36.00 10.48
N HIS A 576 1.47 35.39 11.36
CA HIS A 576 2.34 36.08 12.29
C HIS A 576 3.32 36.98 11.53
N THR A 577 3.10 38.30 11.63
CA THR A 577 3.83 39.33 10.87
C THR A 577 4.67 40.22 11.78
N GLU A 578 4.86 39.85 13.05
CA GLU A 578 5.71 40.59 14.00
C GLU A 578 7.22 40.26 13.86
N HIS A 579 7.65 39.78 12.69
CA HIS A 579 9.04 39.44 12.40
C HIS A 579 9.82 40.59 11.76
N VAL A 580 11.15 40.47 11.83
CA VAL A 580 12.08 41.34 11.13
C VAL A 580 12.92 40.50 10.19
N TRP A 581 12.94 40.87 8.91
CA TRP A 581 13.80 40.29 7.89
C TRP A 581 15.27 40.47 8.28
N HIS A 582 16.15 39.59 7.80
CA HIS A 582 17.59 39.63 8.12
C HIS A 582 18.31 40.92 7.69
N ASP A 583 17.73 41.71 6.79
CA ASP A 583 18.19 43.05 6.42
C ASP A 583 17.75 44.17 7.40
N GLY A 584 17.05 43.79 8.46
CA GLY A 584 16.53 44.69 9.49
C GLY A 584 15.21 45.38 9.13
N THR A 585 14.57 45.03 8.01
CA THR A 585 13.25 45.57 7.66
C THR A 585 12.13 44.80 8.37
N ASP A 586 11.14 45.52 8.91
CA ASP A 586 9.97 44.88 9.52
C ASP A 586 9.15 44.14 8.45
N MET A 587 8.79 42.90 8.71
CA MET A 587 7.76 42.20 7.94
C MET A 587 6.43 42.94 8.04
N LYS A 588 5.74 43.08 6.92
CA LYS A 588 4.43 43.71 6.83
C LYS A 588 3.41 42.70 6.34
N PHE A 589 2.16 42.86 6.79
CA PHE A 589 1.04 42.02 6.34
C PHE A 589 0.85 41.99 4.81
N ARG A 590 1.25 43.04 4.08
CA ARG A 590 1.23 43.06 2.61
C ARG A 590 2.26 42.11 1.97
N ASP A 591 3.30 41.71 2.69
CA ASP A 591 4.35 40.82 2.17
C ASP A 591 3.78 39.41 1.94
N ILE A 592 2.80 38.99 2.75
CA ILE A 592 1.98 37.79 2.54
C ILE A 592 1.22 37.88 1.20
N MET A 593 0.55 39.02 0.99
CA MET A 593 -0.23 39.29 -0.22
C MET A 593 0.66 39.36 -1.48
N HIS A 594 1.85 39.96 -1.36
CA HIS A 594 2.88 39.99 -2.39
C HIS A 594 3.29 38.56 -2.78
N HIS A 595 3.63 37.74 -1.78
CA HIS A 595 4.06 36.36 -1.99
C HIS A 595 3.03 35.55 -2.80
N TYR A 596 1.75 35.63 -2.41
CA TYR A 596 0.65 34.97 -3.12
C TYR A 596 0.54 35.43 -4.58
N ALA A 597 0.47 36.74 -4.82
CA ALA A 597 0.30 37.29 -6.17
C ALA A 597 1.47 36.94 -7.09
N ARG A 598 2.70 36.99 -6.56
CA ARG A 598 3.91 36.60 -7.31
C ARG A 598 3.89 35.12 -7.69
N ARG A 599 3.59 34.19 -6.77
CA ARG A 599 3.58 32.77 -7.12
C ARG A 599 2.51 32.45 -8.18
N LYS A 600 1.36 33.14 -8.15
CA LYS A 600 0.36 33.10 -9.24
C LYS A 600 0.89 33.64 -10.58
N GLU A 601 1.72 34.70 -10.59
CA GLU A 601 2.32 35.20 -11.83
C GLU A 601 3.25 34.17 -12.47
N LEU A 602 4.07 33.46 -11.70
CA LEU A 602 5.07 32.52 -12.24
C LEU A 602 4.47 31.25 -12.85
N GLY A 603 3.43 30.72 -12.20
CA GLY A 603 2.75 29.50 -12.64
C GLY A 603 1.70 29.75 -13.73
N HIS A 604 1.37 31.00 -14.07
CA HIS A 604 0.30 31.28 -15.03
C HIS A 604 0.84 31.51 -16.44
N PRO A 605 0.47 30.72 -17.46
CA PRO A 605 0.98 30.94 -18.80
C PRO A 605 0.55 32.31 -19.36
N GLY A 606 1.43 32.95 -20.12
CA GLY A 606 1.21 34.30 -20.67
C GLY A 606 1.73 35.45 -19.78
N THR A 607 2.40 35.14 -18.68
CA THR A 607 3.17 36.09 -17.86
C THR A 607 4.67 36.02 -18.22
N GLU A 608 5.45 37.02 -17.77
CA GLU A 608 6.91 37.02 -17.91
C GLU A 608 7.54 37.39 -16.55
N PRO A 609 8.39 36.53 -15.96
CA PRO A 609 8.72 35.17 -16.42
C PRO A 609 7.59 34.17 -16.13
N TYR A 610 7.34 33.25 -17.07
CA TYR A 610 6.50 32.06 -16.87
C TYR A 610 7.38 30.81 -16.73
N ARG A 611 7.00 29.90 -15.84
CA ARG A 611 7.68 28.62 -15.60
C ARG A 611 6.68 27.48 -15.64
N GLU A 612 6.79 26.64 -16.66
CA GLU A 612 5.92 25.47 -16.86
C GLU A 612 6.01 24.47 -15.70
N ALA A 613 7.22 24.18 -15.21
CA ALA A 613 7.42 23.31 -14.04
C ALA A 613 6.72 23.85 -12.77
N THR A 614 6.73 25.17 -12.57
CA THR A 614 6.04 25.82 -11.43
C THR A 614 4.52 25.77 -11.57
N ALA A 615 4.00 25.81 -12.80
CA ALA A 615 2.56 25.68 -13.06
C ALA A 615 2.05 24.31 -12.63
N GLY A 616 2.65 23.22 -13.13
CA GLY A 616 2.21 21.86 -12.82
C GLY A 616 2.18 21.54 -11.33
N LEU A 617 3.19 22.00 -10.57
CA LEU A 617 3.28 21.76 -9.12
C LEU A 617 2.20 22.52 -8.32
N LEU A 618 1.91 23.76 -8.68
CA LEU A 618 1.04 24.63 -7.89
C LEU A 618 -0.43 24.66 -8.36
N ASP A 619 -0.70 24.22 -9.59
CA ASP A 619 -2.04 24.24 -10.19
C ASP A 619 -3.11 23.56 -9.33
N PRO A 620 -2.90 22.35 -8.76
CA PRO A 620 -3.90 21.73 -7.89
C PRO A 620 -4.24 22.59 -6.66
N TRP A 621 -3.24 23.22 -6.06
CA TRP A 621 -3.44 24.11 -4.93
C TRP A 621 -4.19 25.38 -5.36
N TRP A 622 -3.76 26.03 -6.44
CA TRP A 622 -4.39 27.24 -6.96
C TRP A 622 -5.83 27.08 -7.38
N ASN A 623 -6.14 25.96 -8.02
CA ASN A 623 -7.48 25.65 -8.48
C ASN A 623 -8.42 25.42 -7.30
N SER A 624 -7.89 25.05 -6.13
CA SER A 624 -8.69 24.88 -4.93
C SER A 624 -9.09 26.19 -4.26
N ILE A 625 -8.43 27.32 -4.59
CA ILE A 625 -8.70 28.64 -4.01
C ILE A 625 -9.61 29.45 -4.94
N HIS A 626 -10.81 29.78 -4.49
CA HIS A 626 -11.75 30.62 -5.24
C HIS A 626 -11.54 32.12 -5.03
N ALA A 627 -11.29 32.54 -3.79
CA ALA A 627 -11.05 33.94 -3.43
C ALA A 627 -10.50 34.09 -2.00
N ILE A 628 -9.89 35.24 -1.71
CA ILE A 628 -9.30 35.58 -0.41
C ILE A 628 -9.85 36.94 0.08
N GLU A 629 -10.26 37.02 1.34
CA GLU A 629 -10.51 38.29 2.03
C GLU A 629 -9.30 38.73 2.83
N TRP A 630 -8.65 39.82 2.41
CA TRP A 630 -7.50 40.41 3.11
C TRP A 630 -7.93 41.42 4.18
N ASN A 631 -7.69 41.12 5.46
CA ASN A 631 -8.05 41.99 6.59
C ASN A 631 -6.82 42.56 7.32
N ALA A 632 -6.16 43.52 6.66
CA ALA A 632 -4.96 44.17 7.22
C ALA A 632 -5.18 44.91 8.56
N THR A 633 -6.42 45.23 8.93
CA THR A 633 -6.70 45.85 10.25
C THR A 633 -6.71 44.82 11.37
N ALA A 634 -7.22 43.61 11.08
CA ALA A 634 -7.15 42.49 12.01
C ALA A 634 -5.80 41.75 11.95
N GLY A 635 -5.03 41.93 10.87
CA GLY A 635 -3.81 41.18 10.63
C GLY A 635 -4.08 39.76 10.12
N THR A 636 -5.27 39.48 9.58
CA THR A 636 -5.69 38.14 9.16
C THR A 636 -6.13 38.11 7.69
N TYR A 637 -6.12 36.94 7.07
CA TYR A 637 -6.78 36.71 5.78
C TYR A 637 -7.73 35.52 5.86
N THR A 638 -8.78 35.52 5.04
CA THR A 638 -9.74 34.40 4.97
C THR A 638 -9.75 33.82 3.57
N VAL A 639 -9.44 32.54 3.44
CA VAL A 639 -9.45 31.80 2.17
C VAL A 639 -10.79 31.09 2.01
N TYR A 640 -11.32 31.11 0.80
CA TYR A 640 -12.52 30.38 0.37
C TYR A 640 -12.13 29.40 -0.72
N GLY A 641 -12.39 28.11 -0.53
CA GLY A 641 -11.94 27.07 -1.46
C GLY A 641 -12.74 25.77 -1.40
N ASP A 642 -12.27 24.77 -2.13
CA ASP A 642 -12.92 23.47 -2.31
C ASP A 642 -12.06 22.25 -1.93
N TYR A 643 -10.88 22.46 -1.33
CA TYR A 643 -10.12 21.40 -0.65
C TYR A 643 -10.86 20.98 0.62
N THR A 644 -11.44 19.79 0.61
CA THR A 644 -12.44 19.30 1.58
C THR A 644 -11.95 18.16 2.45
N LEU A 645 -10.63 17.98 2.61
CA LEU A 645 -10.08 16.90 3.43
C LEU A 645 -10.65 17.02 4.86
N PRO A 646 -11.36 16.02 5.41
CA PRO A 646 -12.08 16.14 6.68
C PRO A 646 -11.17 16.19 7.93
N ILE A 647 -9.93 16.64 7.77
CA ILE A 647 -8.86 16.72 8.77
C ILE A 647 -8.44 18.19 8.89
N ASP A 648 -8.72 18.81 10.03
CA ASP A 648 -8.60 20.26 10.20
C ASP A 648 -7.15 20.76 10.06
N ASP A 649 -6.18 20.02 10.61
CA ASP A 649 -4.76 20.36 10.50
C ASP A 649 -4.29 20.44 9.04
N LYS A 650 -4.74 19.51 8.20
CA LYS A 650 -4.40 19.48 6.78
C LYS A 650 -5.13 20.54 5.97
N ILE A 651 -6.39 20.85 6.29
CA ILE A 651 -7.08 22.00 5.69
C ILE A 651 -6.31 23.28 5.98
N GLY A 652 -5.90 23.47 7.23
CA GLY A 652 -5.21 24.67 7.66
C GLY A 652 -3.80 24.83 7.08
N ASP A 653 -3.06 23.73 7.02
CA ASP A 653 -1.77 23.66 6.33
C ASP A 653 -1.93 23.97 4.84
N HIS A 654 -2.89 23.31 4.17
CA HIS A 654 -3.16 23.53 2.75
C HIS A 654 -3.46 25.00 2.45
N TYR A 655 -4.31 25.68 3.23
CA TYR A 655 -4.64 27.09 2.95
C TYR A 655 -3.67 28.12 3.56
N SER A 656 -2.57 27.68 4.18
CA SER A 656 -1.55 28.58 4.73
C SER A 656 -0.75 29.27 3.62
N ILE A 657 -0.59 30.58 3.76
CA ILE A 657 0.11 31.47 2.84
C ILE A 657 1.12 32.23 3.67
N TYR A 658 2.40 31.93 3.46
CA TYR A 658 3.49 32.54 4.18
C TYR A 658 4.73 32.67 3.29
N PRO A 659 5.52 33.77 3.38
CA PRO A 659 6.72 33.94 2.58
C PRO A 659 7.88 33.16 3.19
N GLU A 660 8.17 31.98 2.66
CA GLU A 660 9.03 31.00 3.34
C GLU A 660 10.53 31.23 3.20
N ASP A 661 10.95 31.81 2.09
CA ASP A 661 12.34 31.68 1.63
C ASP A 661 13.14 32.99 1.71
N ALA A 662 12.58 34.09 1.19
CA ALA A 662 13.25 35.38 1.19
C ALA A 662 12.28 36.57 1.16
N HIS A 663 12.81 37.77 1.48
CA HIS A 663 12.06 39.02 1.42
C HIS A 663 11.38 39.17 0.05
N PRO A 664 10.04 39.27 -0.07
CA PRO A 664 9.33 39.13 -1.35
C PRO A 664 9.75 40.09 -2.48
N LEU A 665 10.30 41.26 -2.14
CA LEU A 665 10.89 42.17 -3.14
C LEU A 665 12.18 41.67 -3.80
N THR A 666 13.01 40.84 -3.14
CA THR A 666 14.25 40.30 -3.73
C THR A 666 13.93 39.37 -4.90
N TYR A 667 12.90 38.53 -4.77
CA TYR A 667 12.31 37.77 -5.88
C TYR A 667 11.93 38.64 -7.07
N THR A 668 11.38 39.81 -6.77
CA THR A 668 10.91 40.70 -7.84
C THR A 668 12.10 41.38 -8.54
N GLY A 669 13.17 41.70 -7.80
CA GLY A 669 14.47 42.08 -8.34
C GLY A 669 15.05 41.05 -9.29
N TRP A 670 14.96 39.77 -8.90
CA TRP A 670 15.41 38.65 -9.72
C TRP A 670 14.65 38.59 -11.05
N ASN A 671 13.33 38.71 -11.02
CA ASN A 671 12.52 38.71 -12.25
C ASN A 671 12.87 39.90 -13.13
N GLN A 672 13.15 41.05 -12.53
CA GLN A 672 13.59 42.22 -13.27
C GLN A 672 14.95 42.01 -13.93
N LEU A 673 15.90 41.33 -13.27
CA LEU A 673 17.16 40.92 -13.88
C LEU A 673 16.89 40.03 -15.08
N HIS A 674 16.22 38.90 -14.89
CA HIS A 674 15.85 37.97 -15.97
C HIS A 674 15.17 38.62 -17.15
N ALA A 675 14.26 39.57 -16.94
CA ALA A 675 13.57 40.27 -18.02
C ALA A 675 14.49 41.22 -18.84
N THR A 676 15.68 41.56 -18.34
CA THR A 676 16.57 42.56 -18.97
C THR A 676 17.82 42.00 -19.62
N ASP A 677 18.16 40.73 -19.41
CA ASP A 677 19.39 40.06 -19.90
C ASP A 677 20.71 40.85 -19.58
N ASP A 678 20.72 41.73 -18.57
CA ASP A 678 21.83 42.67 -18.28
C ASP A 678 22.58 42.31 -16.98
N TYR A 679 23.14 41.09 -16.88
CA TYR A 679 23.85 40.59 -15.69
C TYR A 679 24.71 39.34 -15.98
N ASN A 680 25.50 38.88 -14.99
CA ASN A 680 26.30 37.65 -15.06
C ASN A 680 25.49 36.41 -14.63
N TYR A 681 25.80 35.26 -15.23
CA TYR A 681 25.13 33.99 -14.94
C TYR A 681 26.12 32.88 -14.62
N ASP A 682 25.71 32.01 -13.70
CA ASP A 682 26.22 30.65 -13.64
C ASP A 682 25.30 29.74 -14.46
N TYR A 683 25.88 28.94 -15.34
CA TYR A 683 25.11 28.04 -16.20
C TYR A 683 25.02 26.65 -15.59
N HIS A 684 23.79 26.19 -15.35
CA HIS A 684 23.47 24.80 -15.00
C HIS A 684 22.82 24.14 -16.22
N GLY A 685 23.61 23.35 -16.95
CA GLY A 685 23.21 22.85 -18.27
C GLY A 685 23.03 24.00 -19.28
N ASP A 686 21.86 24.06 -19.91
CA ASP A 686 21.48 25.12 -20.85
C ASP A 686 20.76 26.32 -20.16
N GLN A 687 20.52 26.23 -18.85
CA GLN A 687 19.81 27.25 -18.08
C GLN A 687 20.79 28.18 -17.36
N ALA A 688 20.43 29.46 -17.33
CA ALA A 688 21.24 30.52 -16.74
C ALA A 688 20.65 30.89 -15.37
N TRP A 689 21.44 30.73 -14.31
CA TRP A 689 21.01 30.83 -12.91
C TRP A 689 21.69 32.01 -12.20
N ILE A 690 21.00 32.58 -11.21
CA ILE A 690 21.51 33.61 -10.30
C ILE A 690 21.71 32.93 -8.95
N HIS A 691 22.93 33.01 -8.44
CA HIS A 691 23.31 32.49 -7.15
C HIS A 691 23.26 33.59 -6.08
N GLN A 692 22.34 33.50 -5.10
CA GLN A 692 22.20 34.52 -4.05
C GLN A 692 23.41 34.69 -3.13
N LEU A 693 24.24 33.66 -2.97
CA LEU A 693 25.47 33.75 -2.17
C LEU A 693 26.67 34.28 -2.96
N SER A 694 26.55 34.42 -4.29
CA SER A 694 27.58 35.06 -5.09
C SER A 694 27.56 36.56 -4.89
N THR A 695 28.74 37.11 -4.57
CA THR A 695 28.95 38.55 -4.42
C THR A 695 28.66 39.28 -5.73
N GLU A 696 29.04 38.71 -6.87
CA GLU A 696 28.83 39.33 -8.19
C GLU A 696 27.34 39.42 -8.53
N HIS A 697 26.62 38.30 -8.38
CA HIS A 697 25.18 38.25 -8.60
C HIS A 697 24.38 39.13 -7.63
N SER A 698 24.84 39.24 -6.37
CA SER A 698 24.22 40.12 -5.38
C SER A 698 24.31 41.60 -5.77
N ASN A 699 25.41 42.02 -6.40
CA ASN A 699 25.56 43.39 -6.92
C ASN A 699 24.66 43.66 -8.14
N ASP A 700 24.47 42.66 -9.00
CA ASP A 700 23.52 42.76 -10.12
C ASP A 700 22.09 42.92 -9.57
N MET A 701 21.74 42.20 -8.50
CA MET A 701 20.43 42.29 -7.82
C MET A 701 20.13 43.69 -7.28
N ILE A 702 21.12 44.36 -6.67
CA ILE A 702 21.00 45.75 -6.24
C ILE A 702 20.63 46.64 -7.43
N SER A 703 21.35 46.48 -8.54
CA SER A 703 21.15 47.31 -9.74
C SER A 703 19.75 47.14 -10.34
N ALA A 704 19.22 45.91 -10.34
CA ALA A 704 17.86 45.66 -10.78
C ALA A 704 16.82 46.27 -9.83
N LEU A 705 16.96 46.05 -8.53
CA LEU A 705 16.05 46.60 -7.53
C LEU A 705 16.01 48.14 -7.56
N GLU A 706 17.15 48.80 -7.76
CA GLU A 706 17.23 50.26 -7.93
C GLU A 706 16.50 50.77 -9.19
N ALA A 707 16.38 49.93 -10.22
CA ALA A 707 15.73 50.28 -11.48
C ALA A 707 14.22 49.99 -11.50
N MET A 708 13.69 49.32 -10.48
CA MET A 708 12.30 48.86 -10.44
C MET A 708 11.29 49.92 -10.02
N GLU A 709 10.09 49.82 -10.59
CA GLU A 709 8.89 50.47 -10.06
C GLU A 709 8.17 49.55 -9.07
N VAL A 710 7.31 50.14 -8.22
CA VAL A 710 6.40 49.36 -7.35
C VAL A 710 5.65 48.29 -8.15
N PRO A 711 5.66 47.02 -7.71
CA PRO A 711 5.00 45.93 -8.42
C PRO A 711 3.49 46.14 -8.60
N PRO A 712 2.87 45.67 -9.70
CA PRO A 712 1.45 45.87 -9.98
C PRO A 712 0.51 45.47 -8.85
N TYR A 713 0.71 44.32 -8.21
CA TYR A 713 -0.16 43.83 -7.12
C TYR A 713 -0.03 44.62 -5.80
N LEU A 714 0.96 45.52 -5.67
CA LEU A 714 1.13 46.45 -4.54
C LEU A 714 0.68 47.89 -4.85
N LYS A 715 0.33 48.20 -6.11
CA LYS A 715 -0.12 49.54 -6.50
C LYS A 715 -1.60 49.73 -6.12
N GLU A 716 -1.91 50.83 -5.42
CA GLU A 716 -3.30 51.21 -5.06
C GLU A 716 -4.26 51.18 -6.26
N THR A 717 -3.78 51.54 -7.45
CA THR A 717 -4.60 51.56 -8.68
C THR A 717 -5.10 50.19 -9.12
N ASN A 718 -4.49 49.12 -8.64
CA ASN A 718 -4.80 47.73 -9.04
C ASN A 718 -5.57 46.97 -7.95
N PHE A 719 -5.97 47.65 -6.88
CA PHE A 719 -6.76 47.06 -5.81
C PHE A 719 -8.25 47.01 -6.20
N ALA A 720 -8.90 45.87 -5.95
CA ALA A 720 -10.34 45.71 -6.08
C ALA A 720 -11.05 45.59 -4.73
N GLY A 721 -12.38 45.72 -4.78
CA GLY A 721 -13.25 45.52 -3.62
C GLY A 721 -13.00 46.54 -2.51
N SER A 722 -12.95 46.07 -1.27
CA SER A 722 -12.71 46.87 -0.07
C SER A 722 -11.30 46.67 0.50
N MET A 723 -10.33 46.25 -0.33
CA MET A 723 -8.96 46.07 0.14
C MET A 723 -8.42 47.34 0.79
N SER A 724 -7.69 47.14 1.90
CA SER A 724 -7.17 48.25 2.70
C SER A 724 -6.07 48.99 1.95
N LEU A 725 -6.14 50.33 1.92
CA LEU A 725 -5.04 51.17 1.41
C LEU A 725 -3.72 50.96 2.17
N SER A 726 -3.75 50.41 3.38
CA SER A 726 -2.53 50.06 4.13
C SER A 726 -1.73 48.92 3.52
N LEU A 727 -2.31 48.16 2.57
CA LEU A 727 -1.62 47.10 1.83
C LEU A 727 -0.83 47.66 0.63
N ALA A 728 -1.15 48.88 0.18
CA ALA A 728 -0.48 49.48 -0.97
C ALA A 728 0.92 49.96 -0.58
N MET A 729 1.84 49.87 -1.54
CA MET A 729 3.21 50.39 -1.43
C MET A 729 3.37 51.61 -2.33
N ASP A 730 4.12 52.61 -1.85
CA ASP A 730 4.58 53.71 -2.69
C ASP A 730 6.08 53.60 -3.01
N GLN A 731 6.54 54.37 -4.01
CA GLN A 731 7.93 54.30 -4.44
C GLN A 731 8.92 54.70 -3.33
N SER A 732 8.54 55.60 -2.41
CA SER A 732 9.44 56.02 -1.33
C SER A 732 9.68 54.91 -0.33
N GLU A 733 8.66 54.09 -0.07
CA GLU A 733 8.79 52.89 0.77
C GLU A 733 9.63 51.83 0.07
N MET A 734 9.40 51.59 -1.23
CA MET A 734 10.23 50.69 -2.03
C MET A 734 11.70 51.11 -2.02
N ASP A 735 12.00 52.38 -2.27
CA ASP A 735 13.37 52.93 -2.24
C ASP A 735 14.04 52.72 -0.86
N THR A 736 13.26 52.69 0.22
CA THR A 736 13.79 52.42 1.58
C THR A 736 14.18 50.96 1.72
N ILE A 737 13.34 50.03 1.26
CA ILE A 737 13.64 48.59 1.31
C ILE A 737 14.84 48.26 0.42
N VAL A 738 14.91 48.83 -0.79
CA VAL A 738 16.07 48.65 -1.69
C VAL A 738 17.36 49.19 -1.06
N SER A 739 17.29 50.29 -0.30
CA SER A 739 18.46 50.78 0.44
C SER A 739 18.89 49.82 1.54
N SER A 740 17.95 49.26 2.32
CA SER A 740 18.27 48.25 3.34
C SER A 740 18.89 47.00 2.73
N PHE A 741 18.34 46.53 1.60
CA PHE A 741 18.91 45.43 0.82
C PHE A 741 20.36 45.69 0.41
N GLY A 742 20.64 46.88 -0.14
CA GLY A 742 22.01 47.25 -0.55
C GLY A 742 22.98 47.37 0.63
N ASP A 743 22.52 47.88 1.78
CA ASP A 743 23.31 47.92 3.01
C ASP A 743 23.61 46.51 3.52
N PHE A 744 22.63 45.60 3.48
CA PHE A 744 22.78 44.19 3.84
C PHE A 744 23.82 43.48 2.96
N VAL A 745 23.69 43.55 1.63
CA VAL A 745 24.65 42.94 0.70
C VAL A 745 26.07 43.49 0.92
N SER A 746 26.19 44.78 1.29
CA SER A 746 27.48 45.39 1.59
C SER A 746 28.09 44.91 2.92
N GLU A 747 27.28 44.41 3.85
CA GLU A 747 27.68 43.86 5.14
C GLU A 747 28.09 42.39 5.01
N THR A 748 27.29 41.58 4.32
CA THR A 748 27.41 40.11 4.31
C THR A 748 28.02 39.53 3.02
N ASN A 749 28.17 40.35 1.97
CA ASN A 749 28.57 39.94 0.61
C ASN A 749 27.59 38.99 -0.11
N HIS A 750 26.39 38.74 0.41
CA HIS A 750 25.36 37.97 -0.27
C HIS A 750 23.99 38.66 -0.24
N SER A 751 23.06 38.17 -1.07
CA SER A 751 21.71 38.73 -1.24
C SER A 751 20.58 37.86 -0.69
N PHE A 752 20.90 36.75 -0.03
CA PHE A 752 19.93 35.93 0.69
C PHE A 752 19.43 36.65 1.97
N ILE A 753 18.15 37.02 2.01
CA ILE A 753 17.51 37.67 3.17
C ILE A 753 16.34 36.81 3.62
N GLY A 754 16.50 36.09 4.72
CA GLY A 754 15.44 35.27 5.31
C GLY A 754 14.75 35.91 6.52
N ILE A 755 13.99 35.09 7.23
CA ILE A 755 13.23 35.40 8.48
C ILE A 755 13.42 34.33 9.56
N GLY A 756 14.39 33.43 9.38
CA GLY A 756 14.66 32.36 10.32
C GLY A 756 15.40 32.81 11.59
N PRO A 757 15.54 31.89 12.57
CA PRO A 757 16.23 32.13 13.84
C PRO A 757 17.73 32.40 13.69
N PHE A 758 18.31 32.03 12.56
CA PHE A 758 19.72 32.26 12.26
C PHE A 758 19.87 33.13 11.00
N ARG A 759 20.90 33.96 10.94
CA ARG A 759 21.27 34.81 9.82
C ARG A 759 22.64 34.38 9.33
N ILE A 760 22.81 34.33 8.01
CA ILE A 760 24.12 34.10 7.39
C ILE A 760 24.91 35.41 7.50
N ASP A 761 26.02 35.38 8.21
CA ASP A 761 26.86 36.57 8.47
C ASP A 761 28.08 36.62 7.55
N GLU A 762 28.67 35.46 7.26
CA GLU A 762 29.82 35.32 6.36
C GLU A 762 29.69 34.06 5.50
N TYR A 763 30.10 34.15 4.25
CA TYR A 763 30.22 33.01 3.33
C TYR A 763 31.50 33.17 2.50
N ASP A 764 32.37 32.17 2.55
CA ASP A 764 33.57 32.09 1.71
C ASP A 764 33.28 31.23 0.47
N GLU A 765 33.16 31.88 -0.70
CA GLU A 765 32.91 31.22 -1.97
C GLU A 765 34.01 30.22 -2.41
N ILE A 766 35.24 30.34 -1.89
CA ILE A 766 36.39 29.53 -2.29
C ILE A 766 36.50 28.28 -1.42
N ASP A 767 36.44 28.47 -0.11
CA ASP A 767 36.62 27.40 0.87
C ASP A 767 35.28 26.75 1.26
N HIS A 768 34.15 27.32 0.80
CA HIS A 768 32.79 26.82 1.03
C HIS A 768 32.37 26.82 2.52
N GLU A 769 33.01 27.68 3.32
CA GLU A 769 32.71 27.86 4.74
C GLU A 769 31.64 28.95 4.94
N MET A 770 30.74 28.75 5.90
CA MET A 770 29.66 29.68 6.24
C MET A 770 29.57 29.88 7.75
N GLU A 771 29.59 31.12 8.20
CA GLU A 771 29.27 31.48 9.59
C GLU A 771 27.79 31.90 9.66
N ILE A 772 27.01 31.16 10.45
CA ILE A 772 25.60 31.43 10.67
C ILE A 772 25.38 31.77 12.15
N THR A 773 24.81 32.94 12.44
CA THR A 773 24.63 33.42 13.81
C THR A 773 23.17 33.63 14.16
N ARG A 774 22.84 33.58 15.45
CA ARG A 774 21.51 33.82 15.96
C ARG A 774 21.03 35.22 15.59
N TRP A 775 19.80 35.30 15.08
CA TRP A 775 19.11 36.55 14.81
C TRP A 775 18.40 37.06 16.08
N ASP A 776 18.98 38.04 16.76
CA ASP A 776 18.43 38.63 17.99
C ASP A 776 17.02 39.24 17.85
N GLN A 777 16.58 39.51 16.62
CA GLN A 777 15.26 40.06 16.32
C GLN A 777 14.24 38.99 15.90
N TYR A 778 14.62 37.71 15.98
CA TYR A 778 13.70 36.61 15.78
C TYR A 778 12.54 36.67 16.77
N GLY A 779 11.32 36.43 16.28
CA GLY A 779 10.09 36.65 17.04
C GLY A 779 9.89 35.73 18.25
N PHE A 780 10.66 34.64 18.36
CA PHE A 780 10.53 33.62 19.40
C PHE A 780 11.67 33.66 20.41
N PRO A 781 11.37 33.39 21.70
CA PRO A 781 12.37 33.41 22.74
C PRO A 781 13.37 32.26 22.61
N PHE A 782 14.64 32.58 22.78
CA PHE A 782 15.68 31.59 23.00
C PHE A 782 15.80 31.27 24.49
N GLU A 783 16.63 30.31 24.84
CA GLU A 783 16.80 29.84 26.21
C GLU A 783 16.88 30.95 27.28
N GLY A 784 16.16 30.72 28.39
CA GLY A 784 16.21 31.57 29.59
C GLY A 784 15.45 32.89 29.45
N GLU A 785 14.82 33.12 28.30
CA GLU A 785 14.00 34.30 28.08
C GLU A 785 12.61 34.13 28.69
N GLU A 786 12.18 35.19 29.38
CA GLU A 786 10.84 35.30 29.96
C GLU A 786 9.96 36.11 29.01
N VAL A 787 8.96 35.47 28.42
CA VAL A 787 7.94 36.15 27.63
C VAL A 787 6.67 36.21 28.49
N GLU A 788 6.34 37.42 28.92
CA GLU A 788 5.11 37.73 29.66
C GLU A 788 4.88 36.95 30.96
N GLY A 789 5.94 36.47 31.62
CA GLY A 789 5.85 35.69 32.86
C GLY A 789 5.99 34.18 32.68
N VAL A 790 6.16 33.71 31.43
CA VAL A 790 6.48 32.32 31.10
C VAL A 790 7.97 32.23 30.81
N GLU A 791 8.67 31.38 31.55
CA GLU A 791 10.10 31.12 31.37
C GLU A 791 10.26 29.93 30.42
N PHE A 792 11.14 30.07 29.42
CA PHE A 792 11.51 29.01 28.49
C PHE A 792 12.91 28.51 28.81
N PRO A 793 13.08 27.64 29.84
CA PRO A 793 14.40 27.24 30.32
C PRO A 793 15.21 26.42 29.29
N TYR A 794 14.56 25.91 28.24
CA TYR A 794 15.21 25.15 27.15
C TYR A 794 14.94 25.77 25.76
N GLY A 795 14.48 27.02 25.71
CA GLY A 795 14.07 27.69 24.47
C GLY A 795 12.63 27.36 24.04
N TYR A 796 12.13 28.11 23.05
CA TYR A 796 10.74 27.98 22.58
C TYR A 796 10.43 26.61 21.96
N TRP A 797 11.24 26.16 20.99
CA TRP A 797 10.94 24.96 20.19
C TRP A 797 10.95 23.65 20.98
N PRO A 798 11.97 23.32 21.80
CA PRO A 798 11.96 22.09 22.60
C PRO A 798 10.75 21.99 23.54
N ALA A 799 10.22 23.12 24.02
CA ALA A 799 9.00 23.13 24.82
C ALA A 799 7.75 22.76 24.02
N GLN A 800 7.73 23.01 22.70
CA GLN A 800 6.60 22.68 21.83
C GLN A 800 6.53 21.19 21.47
N PHE A 801 7.67 20.49 21.49
CA PHE A 801 7.74 19.05 21.16
C PHE A 801 7.54 18.13 22.36
N ASN A 802 7.25 18.71 23.53
CA ASN A 802 6.87 17.97 24.71
C ASN A 802 5.44 17.42 24.54
N VAL A 803 5.30 16.49 23.60
CA VAL A 803 4.05 15.82 23.27
C VAL A 803 3.91 14.60 24.15
N GLN A 804 2.71 14.47 24.70
CA GLN A 804 2.32 13.33 25.49
C GLN A 804 1.09 12.72 24.83
N GLU A 805 1.25 11.55 24.24
CA GLU A 805 0.21 10.90 23.43
C GLU A 805 -0.26 9.63 24.14
N ILE A 806 -1.57 9.37 24.12
CA ILE A 806 -2.08 8.06 24.51
C ILE A 806 -2.01 7.14 23.31
N ARG A 807 -1.40 5.96 23.48
CA ARG A 807 -1.35 4.92 22.45
C ARG A 807 -2.00 3.66 22.95
N LEU A 808 -2.73 3.00 22.06
CA LEU A 808 -3.17 1.62 22.25
C LEU A 808 -2.13 0.72 21.59
N ASP A 809 -1.56 -0.21 22.36
CA ASP A 809 -0.50 -1.10 21.89
C ASP A 809 -1.08 -2.35 21.21
N SER A 810 -2.21 -2.88 21.69
CA SER A 810 -2.84 -4.08 21.09
C SER A 810 -4.26 -4.32 21.56
N VAL A 811 -5.01 -5.10 20.77
CA VAL A 811 -6.24 -5.79 21.17
C VAL A 811 -6.08 -7.28 20.94
N GLU A 812 -6.35 -8.07 21.97
CA GLU A 812 -6.13 -9.51 22.00
C GLU A 812 -7.42 -10.25 22.37
N SER A 813 -7.69 -11.34 21.65
CA SER A 813 -8.80 -12.24 21.87
C SER A 813 -8.54 -13.59 21.19
N SER A 814 -9.43 -14.56 21.37
CA SER A 814 -9.45 -15.77 20.52
C SER A 814 -9.78 -15.40 19.08
N ASP A 815 -9.07 -15.97 18.10
CA ASP A 815 -9.28 -15.70 16.66
C ASP A 815 -10.61 -16.30 16.16
N GLU A 816 -10.97 -17.49 16.66
CA GLU A 816 -12.24 -18.14 16.38
C GLU A 816 -13.08 -18.23 17.66
N VAL A 817 -14.30 -17.71 17.61
CA VAL A 817 -15.26 -17.75 18.72
C VAL A 817 -16.56 -18.40 18.25
N THR A 818 -17.18 -19.20 19.11
CA THR A 818 -18.48 -19.80 18.83
C THR A 818 -19.60 -18.82 19.12
N ILE A 819 -20.55 -18.67 18.20
CA ILE A 819 -21.75 -17.86 18.43
C ILE A 819 -22.52 -18.37 19.64
N GLY A 820 -22.90 -17.46 20.52
CA GLY A 820 -23.62 -17.72 21.75
C GLY A 820 -22.74 -17.96 22.97
N ASP A 821 -21.41 -18.03 22.81
CA ASP A 821 -20.46 -18.07 23.92
C ASP A 821 -19.97 -16.65 24.28
N GLU A 822 -19.53 -16.48 25.52
CA GLU A 822 -18.77 -15.30 25.96
C GLU A 822 -17.28 -15.57 25.76
N PHE A 823 -16.51 -14.55 25.38
CA PHE A 823 -15.04 -14.66 25.28
C PHE A 823 -14.32 -13.50 25.98
N GLU A 824 -13.08 -13.74 26.40
CA GLU A 824 -12.23 -12.72 27.01
C GLU A 824 -11.53 -11.91 25.92
N ALA A 825 -11.56 -10.59 26.07
CA ALA A 825 -10.81 -9.63 25.28
C ALA A 825 -9.90 -8.82 26.20
N SER A 826 -8.71 -8.49 25.73
CA SER A 826 -7.81 -7.59 26.44
C SER A 826 -7.21 -6.54 25.52
N GLY A 827 -7.17 -5.30 25.96
CA GLY A 827 -6.48 -4.20 25.30
C GLY A 827 -5.26 -3.82 26.13
N THR A 828 -4.22 -3.30 25.49
CA THR A 828 -3.13 -2.63 26.18
C THR A 828 -2.91 -1.25 25.62
N GLY A 829 -2.44 -0.32 26.46
CA GLY A 829 -2.08 1.01 26.02
C GLY A 829 -1.15 1.70 26.99
N HIS A 830 -0.46 2.73 26.53
CA HIS A 830 0.46 3.52 27.34
C HIS A 830 0.34 5.00 27.02
N TYR A 831 0.93 5.80 27.89
CA TYR A 831 1.19 7.21 27.68
C TYR A 831 2.63 7.34 27.16
N ALA A 832 2.81 7.85 25.95
CA ALA A 832 4.11 8.06 25.34
C ALA A 832 4.57 9.50 25.58
N HIS A 833 5.65 9.67 26.32
CA HIS A 833 6.33 10.96 26.42
C HIS A 833 7.36 11.05 25.30
N LEU A 834 7.10 11.82 24.24
CA LEU A 834 7.92 11.76 23.02
C LEU A 834 9.24 12.55 23.10
N TYR A 835 9.42 13.41 24.11
CA TYR A 835 10.62 14.24 24.28
C TYR A 835 10.86 14.66 25.75
N PRO A 836 12.10 14.68 26.30
CA PRO A 836 13.40 14.51 25.64
C PRO A 836 13.87 13.06 25.43
N GLU A 837 13.24 12.07 26.07
CA GLU A 837 13.44 10.66 25.77
C GLU A 837 12.08 9.96 25.70
N PRO A 838 11.82 9.12 24.68
CA PRO A 838 10.63 8.28 24.61
C PRO A 838 10.46 7.43 25.87
N GLU A 839 9.57 7.85 26.77
CA GLU A 839 9.22 7.07 27.96
C GLU A 839 7.78 6.58 27.81
N LYS A 840 7.60 5.26 27.83
CA LYS A 840 6.27 4.67 28.01
C LYS A 840 5.91 4.73 29.49
N ILE A 841 4.78 5.35 29.78
CA ILE A 841 4.24 5.54 31.13
C ILE A 841 2.87 4.86 31.19
N ALA A 842 2.53 4.27 32.32
CA ALA A 842 1.21 3.67 32.52
C ALA A 842 0.10 4.72 32.33
N LEU A 843 -0.98 4.35 31.63
CA LEU A 843 -2.23 5.10 31.65
C LEU A 843 -2.80 5.07 33.07
N THR A 844 -3.45 6.15 33.49
CA THR A 844 -4.12 6.23 34.80
C THR A 844 -5.54 6.75 34.62
N GLU A 845 -6.39 6.60 35.64
CA GLU A 845 -7.74 7.19 35.64
C GLU A 845 -7.73 8.74 35.52
N GLU A 846 -6.58 9.40 35.64
CA GLU A 846 -6.44 10.84 35.36
C GLU A 846 -6.14 11.14 33.88
N HIS A 847 -5.80 10.13 33.08
CA HIS A 847 -5.45 10.28 31.66
C HIS A 847 -6.62 9.94 30.73
N ILE A 848 -7.57 9.10 31.15
CA ILE A 848 -8.66 8.59 30.31
C ILE A 848 -9.98 8.71 31.07
N ASP A 849 -10.95 9.38 30.46
CA ASP A 849 -12.27 9.65 31.04
C ASP A 849 -13.34 8.67 30.54
N ASP A 850 -13.28 8.23 29.28
CA ASP A 850 -14.25 7.29 28.69
C ASP A 850 -13.58 6.31 27.70
N TYR A 851 -13.96 5.03 27.78
CA TYR A 851 -13.41 3.95 26.97
C TYR A 851 -14.37 2.75 26.92
N ARG A 852 -14.26 1.90 25.89
CA ARG A 852 -15.14 0.74 25.68
C ARG A 852 -14.52 -0.32 24.76
N PHE A 853 -15.09 -1.53 24.79
CA PHE A 853 -14.93 -2.49 23.70
C PHE A 853 -16.17 -2.48 22.80
N THR A 854 -15.97 -2.62 21.49
CA THR A 854 -17.07 -2.83 20.53
C THR A 854 -16.80 -4.04 19.63
N LEU A 855 -17.86 -4.72 19.21
CA LEU A 855 -17.82 -5.74 18.17
C LEU A 855 -18.67 -5.29 16.98
N ARG A 856 -18.06 -5.22 15.80
CA ARG A 856 -18.67 -4.64 14.59
C ARG A 856 -18.70 -5.64 13.43
N ASP A 857 -19.75 -5.56 12.63
CA ASP A 857 -19.87 -6.29 11.35
C ASP A 857 -19.01 -5.60 10.28
N GLU A 858 -18.09 -6.32 9.62
CA GLU A 858 -17.22 -5.76 8.57
C GLU A 858 -18.00 -5.25 7.35
N TYR A 859 -19.16 -5.83 7.02
CA TYR A 859 -19.90 -5.46 5.82
C TYR A 859 -20.82 -4.25 6.01
N GLN A 860 -21.26 -4.00 7.25
CA GLN A 860 -22.26 -2.97 7.55
C GLN A 860 -21.77 -1.88 8.50
N GLY A 861 -20.65 -2.09 9.20
CA GLY A 861 -20.09 -1.16 10.18
C GLY A 861 -20.94 -0.97 11.44
N GLU A 862 -22.02 -1.76 11.61
CA GLU A 862 -22.94 -1.66 12.74
C GLU A 862 -22.28 -2.23 14.01
N ILE A 863 -22.40 -1.52 15.13
CA ILE A 863 -21.99 -2.01 16.46
C ILE A 863 -23.03 -3.02 16.93
N LEU A 864 -22.63 -4.28 17.01
CA LEU A 864 -23.48 -5.37 17.48
C LEU A 864 -23.38 -5.56 19.00
N VAL A 865 -22.19 -5.35 19.55
CA VAL A 865 -21.90 -5.46 20.98
C VAL A 865 -21.11 -4.25 21.44
N GLU A 866 -21.47 -3.71 22.59
CA GLU A 866 -20.77 -2.60 23.25
C GLU A 866 -20.60 -2.93 24.73
N VAL A 867 -19.33 -2.98 25.19
CA VAL A 867 -18.97 -3.18 26.60
C VAL A 867 -18.39 -1.86 27.13
N PRO A 868 -19.12 -1.12 27.98
CA PRO A 868 -18.70 0.19 28.46
C PRO A 868 -17.60 0.09 29.53
N SER A 869 -16.87 1.19 29.77
CA SER A 869 -15.81 1.33 30.78
C SER A 869 -16.13 0.74 32.17
N GLU A 870 -17.39 0.83 32.59
CA GLU A 870 -17.87 0.32 33.88
C GLU A 870 -17.77 -1.21 34.04
N GLU A 871 -17.68 -1.94 32.92
CA GLU A 871 -17.59 -3.41 32.84
C GLU A 871 -16.19 -3.90 32.42
N ILE A 872 -15.22 -2.97 32.30
CA ILE A 872 -13.84 -3.25 31.90
C ILE A 872 -12.92 -3.15 33.13
N ASP A 873 -12.12 -4.18 33.36
CA ASP A 873 -11.09 -4.17 34.41
C ASP A 873 -9.83 -3.44 33.88
N PHE A 874 -9.57 -2.26 34.42
CA PHE A 874 -8.40 -1.43 34.10
C PHE A 874 -7.27 -1.60 35.12
N THR A 875 -6.07 -1.96 34.64
CA THR A 875 -4.89 -2.19 35.49
C THR A 875 -3.67 -1.42 34.97
N PRO A 876 -3.17 -0.40 35.70
CA PRO A 876 -1.90 0.25 35.38
C PRO A 876 -0.69 -0.58 35.82
N GLU A 877 0.25 -0.79 34.90
CA GLU A 877 1.51 -1.52 35.10
C GLU A 877 2.74 -0.63 34.80
N GLU A 878 3.97 -1.11 35.07
CA GLU A 878 5.17 -0.31 34.79
C GLU A 878 5.38 -0.23 33.26
N GLY A 879 5.11 0.95 32.69
CA GLY A 879 5.31 1.26 31.28
C GLY A 879 4.08 1.14 30.38
N PHE A 880 2.99 0.52 30.84
CA PHE A 880 1.73 0.37 30.09
C PHE A 880 0.57 0.10 31.05
N SER A 881 -0.64 0.04 30.53
CA SER A 881 -1.84 -0.37 31.24
C SER A 881 -2.61 -1.41 30.43
N SER A 882 -3.28 -2.33 31.13
CA SER A 882 -4.14 -3.33 30.53
C SER A 882 -5.62 -3.06 30.81
N PHE A 883 -6.46 -3.46 29.87
CA PHE A 883 -7.91 -3.39 29.90
C PHE A 883 -8.45 -4.79 29.62
N GLU A 884 -9.22 -5.38 30.52
CA GLU A 884 -9.76 -6.73 30.35
C GLU A 884 -11.29 -6.71 30.39
N ALA A 885 -11.93 -7.36 29.43
CA ALA A 885 -13.39 -7.41 29.31
C ALA A 885 -13.88 -8.80 28.87
N VAL A 886 -15.15 -9.09 29.15
CA VAL A 886 -15.85 -10.26 28.64
C VAL A 886 -16.85 -9.80 27.59
N ILE A 887 -16.72 -10.32 26.37
CA ILE A 887 -17.53 -9.93 25.22
C ILE A 887 -18.66 -10.96 25.02
N PRO A 888 -19.94 -10.57 25.13
CA PRO A 888 -21.07 -11.47 24.90
C PRO A 888 -21.42 -11.58 23.41
N THR A 889 -21.69 -12.80 22.93
CA THR A 889 -22.15 -13.03 21.53
C THR A 889 -23.57 -13.62 21.45
N GLU A 890 -24.34 -13.58 22.55
CA GLU A 890 -25.64 -14.25 22.66
C GLU A 890 -26.74 -13.69 21.73
N ASP A 891 -26.62 -12.43 21.33
CA ASP A 891 -27.57 -11.73 20.45
C ASP A 891 -27.17 -11.76 18.97
N ILE A 892 -26.08 -12.46 18.60
CA ILE A 892 -25.60 -12.56 17.23
C ILE A 892 -26.25 -13.77 16.54
N GLU A 893 -26.96 -13.53 15.44
CA GLU A 893 -27.77 -14.56 14.75
C GLU A 893 -27.05 -15.29 13.60
N GLU A 894 -26.02 -14.67 13.01
CA GLU A 894 -25.26 -15.19 11.87
C GLU A 894 -23.75 -15.13 12.16
N GLY A 895 -22.96 -15.99 11.49
CA GLY A 895 -21.51 -16.04 11.65
C GLY A 895 -20.76 -15.54 10.43
N GLY A 896 -19.50 -15.19 10.65
CA GLY A 896 -18.66 -14.48 9.70
C GLY A 896 -17.50 -13.80 10.41
N ASP A 897 -16.82 -12.89 9.72
CA ASP A 897 -15.72 -12.10 10.27
C ASP A 897 -16.26 -10.79 10.85
N TYR A 898 -15.79 -10.46 12.05
CA TYR A 898 -16.19 -9.30 12.84
C TYR A 898 -14.95 -8.58 13.36
N THR A 899 -15.01 -7.26 13.48
CA THR A 899 -13.94 -6.47 14.08
C THR A 899 -14.23 -6.24 15.55
N LEU A 900 -13.38 -6.77 16.43
CA LEU A 900 -13.32 -6.41 17.84
C LEU A 900 -12.44 -5.17 18.01
N GLN A 901 -12.96 -4.12 18.62
CA GLN A 901 -12.21 -2.87 18.84
C GLN A 901 -12.17 -2.50 20.31
N PHE A 902 -11.05 -1.92 20.74
CA PHE A 902 -10.93 -1.17 21.97
C PHE A 902 -10.83 0.32 21.64
N GLU A 903 -11.70 1.12 22.24
CA GLU A 903 -11.85 2.54 21.93
C GLU A 903 -11.69 3.35 23.22
N ILE A 904 -10.82 4.36 23.20
CA ILE A 904 -10.77 5.44 24.18
C ILE A 904 -11.49 6.63 23.57
N LEU A 905 -12.63 7.00 24.14
CA LEU A 905 -13.51 8.03 23.60
C LEU A 905 -13.10 9.44 24.05
N GLU A 906 -12.59 9.57 25.27
CA GLU A 906 -12.19 10.86 25.87
C GLU A 906 -10.93 10.69 26.71
N ALA A 907 -9.89 11.47 26.39
CA ALA A 907 -8.57 11.40 27.01
C ALA A 907 -7.97 12.81 27.20
N GLY A 908 -8.40 13.53 28.23
CA GLY A 908 -7.93 14.89 28.47
C GLY A 908 -8.37 15.85 27.35
N GLU A 909 -7.42 16.31 26.52
CA GLU A 909 -7.69 17.19 25.36
C GLU A 909 -7.79 16.42 24.02
N GLU A 910 -7.51 15.11 24.01
CA GLU A 910 -7.58 14.25 22.81
C GLU A 910 -8.94 13.53 22.71
N GLU A 911 -9.48 13.45 21.49
CA GLU A 911 -10.72 12.75 21.17
C GLU A 911 -10.40 11.48 20.37
N TYR A 912 -10.96 10.35 20.81
CA TYR A 912 -11.13 9.10 20.05
C TYR A 912 -9.85 8.39 19.56
N ILE A 913 -9.36 7.41 20.32
CA ILE A 913 -8.26 6.51 19.94
C ILE A 913 -8.82 5.08 19.87
N THR A 914 -8.50 4.32 18.81
CA THR A 914 -9.00 2.95 18.62
C THR A 914 -7.90 1.99 18.23
N ALA A 915 -8.04 0.73 18.62
CA ALA A 915 -7.24 -0.40 18.16
C ALA A 915 -8.18 -1.58 17.88
N GLY A 916 -7.89 -2.40 16.86
CA GLY A 916 -8.82 -3.41 16.38
C GLY A 916 -8.17 -4.77 16.12
N LYS A 917 -8.98 -5.83 16.17
CA LYS A 917 -8.61 -7.19 15.77
C LYS A 917 -9.79 -7.86 15.06
N ILE A 918 -9.54 -8.51 13.93
CA ILE A 918 -10.54 -9.35 13.27
C ILE A 918 -10.68 -10.67 14.02
N ILE A 919 -11.92 -11.08 14.26
CA ILE A 919 -12.27 -12.38 14.83
C ILE A 919 -13.33 -13.04 13.95
N THR A 920 -13.27 -14.36 13.83
CA THR A 920 -14.28 -15.14 13.11
C THR A 920 -15.27 -15.74 14.11
N LEU A 921 -16.54 -15.36 14.00
CA LEU A 921 -17.62 -16.01 14.71
C LEU A 921 -18.14 -17.20 13.92
N THR A 922 -18.00 -18.40 14.48
CA THR A 922 -18.45 -19.64 13.85
C THR A 922 -19.80 -20.08 14.42
N GLY A 923 -20.80 -20.13 13.54
CA GLY A 923 -22.10 -20.74 13.82
C GLY A 923 -22.11 -22.25 13.57
N PRO A 924 -23.20 -22.95 13.95
CA PRO A 924 -23.33 -24.38 13.75
C PRO A 924 -23.48 -24.72 12.27
N TYR A 925 -22.76 -25.74 11.79
CA TYR A 925 -22.75 -26.15 10.38
C TYR A 925 -22.90 -27.66 10.26
N PHE A 926 -24.06 -28.12 9.78
CA PHE A 926 -24.37 -29.54 9.65
C PHE A 926 -24.01 -30.03 8.24
N GLU A 927 -22.77 -30.45 8.05
CA GLU A 927 -22.29 -31.10 6.83
C GLU A 927 -22.97 -32.46 6.67
N VAL A 928 -23.51 -32.73 5.47
CA VAL A 928 -24.19 -33.98 5.16
C VAL A 928 -23.31 -34.82 4.26
N ASN A 929 -23.19 -36.11 4.56
CA ASN A 929 -22.49 -37.09 3.74
C ASN A 929 -23.37 -38.31 3.49
N ILE A 930 -23.42 -38.80 2.26
CA ILE A 930 -24.07 -40.07 1.93
C ILE A 930 -23.03 -41.19 2.08
N ILE A 931 -23.29 -42.14 2.96
CA ILE A 931 -22.35 -43.20 3.35
C ILE A 931 -22.48 -44.41 2.43
N ASP A 932 -23.71 -44.86 2.18
CA ASP A 932 -23.97 -46.07 1.40
C ASP A 932 -25.35 -45.99 0.73
N TYR A 933 -25.42 -46.51 -0.49
CA TYR A 933 -26.66 -46.62 -1.26
C TYR A 933 -26.50 -47.64 -2.39
N PRO A 934 -27.57 -48.34 -2.79
CA PRO A 934 -27.55 -49.14 -4.01
C PRO A 934 -27.63 -48.23 -5.25
N SER A 935 -26.71 -48.40 -6.20
CA SER A 935 -26.76 -47.68 -7.49
C SER A 935 -27.86 -48.19 -8.42
N GLU A 936 -28.35 -49.41 -8.19
CA GLU A 936 -29.41 -50.07 -8.96
C GLU A 936 -30.37 -50.81 -8.01
N VAL A 937 -31.68 -50.67 -8.20
CA VAL A 937 -32.73 -51.36 -7.40
C VAL A 937 -33.86 -51.84 -8.31
N GLU A 938 -34.46 -52.99 -8.03
CA GLU A 938 -35.63 -53.49 -8.79
C GLU A 938 -36.90 -52.67 -8.45
N GLU A 939 -37.69 -52.33 -9.46
CA GLU A 939 -38.98 -51.65 -9.30
C GLU A 939 -39.89 -52.40 -8.31
N GLY A 940 -40.48 -51.67 -7.36
CA GLY A 940 -41.26 -52.19 -6.26
C GLY A 940 -40.46 -52.65 -5.03
N GLU A 941 -39.12 -52.69 -5.09
CA GLU A 941 -38.29 -52.91 -3.91
C GLU A 941 -38.10 -51.63 -3.08
N THR A 942 -37.47 -51.75 -1.91
CA THR A 942 -37.19 -50.62 -1.03
C THR A 942 -35.73 -50.24 -1.14
N LEU A 943 -35.46 -49.06 -1.66
CA LEU A 943 -34.16 -48.44 -1.65
C LEU A 943 -33.84 -47.89 -0.26
N THR A 944 -32.61 -48.11 0.22
CA THR A 944 -32.11 -47.55 1.49
C THR A 944 -30.91 -46.65 1.22
N VAL A 945 -30.92 -45.43 1.73
CA VAL A 945 -29.79 -44.48 1.68
C VAL A 945 -29.31 -44.23 3.09
N GLU A 946 -28.08 -44.64 3.39
CA GLU A 946 -27.41 -44.33 4.65
C GLU A 946 -26.68 -42.99 4.53
N TYR A 947 -26.84 -42.13 5.53
CA TYR A 947 -26.18 -40.83 5.58
C TYR A 947 -25.56 -40.60 6.95
N GLU A 948 -24.53 -39.75 6.98
CA GLU A 948 -23.92 -39.16 8.16
C GLU A 948 -24.16 -37.66 8.11
N VAL A 949 -24.53 -37.07 9.24
CA VAL A 949 -24.47 -35.62 9.42
C VAL A 949 -23.46 -35.31 10.51
N ASN A 950 -22.53 -34.43 10.20
CA ASN A 950 -21.45 -33.98 11.07
C ASN A 950 -21.67 -32.50 11.38
N ASN A 951 -21.65 -32.09 12.65
CA ASN A 951 -21.55 -30.66 12.96
C ASN A 951 -20.08 -30.24 12.90
N THR A 952 -19.68 -29.63 11.78
CA THR A 952 -18.33 -29.14 11.53
C THR A 952 -18.15 -27.65 11.87
N GLY A 953 -19.23 -26.97 12.27
CA GLY A 953 -19.22 -25.56 12.71
C GLY A 953 -19.10 -25.39 14.23
N GLY A 954 -19.23 -24.14 14.68
CA GLY A 954 -19.20 -23.73 16.09
C GLY A 954 -20.57 -23.87 16.77
N GLY A 955 -20.60 -24.17 18.07
CA GLY A 955 -21.84 -24.31 18.84
C GLY A 955 -22.68 -25.57 18.52
N GLY A 956 -23.78 -25.75 19.26
CA GLY A 956 -24.72 -26.85 19.07
C GLY A 956 -26.05 -26.36 18.51
N ASP A 957 -26.64 -27.12 17.58
CA ASP A 957 -27.91 -26.77 16.94
C ASP A 957 -28.85 -27.98 16.85
N THR A 958 -30.08 -27.74 16.39
CA THR A 958 -31.09 -28.76 16.10
C THR A 958 -31.72 -28.52 14.73
N GLN A 959 -31.45 -29.40 13.77
CA GLN A 959 -31.93 -29.30 12.39
C GLN A 959 -32.73 -30.51 11.95
N ASP A 960 -33.55 -30.34 10.91
CA ASP A 960 -34.20 -31.45 10.21
C ASP A 960 -33.28 -31.90 9.06
N ILE A 961 -33.11 -33.21 8.87
CA ILE A 961 -32.41 -33.77 7.71
C ILE A 961 -33.46 -34.26 6.73
N ASN A 962 -33.45 -33.70 5.53
CA ASN A 962 -34.46 -33.89 4.50
C ASN A 962 -33.97 -34.89 3.44
N PHE A 963 -34.85 -35.77 3.01
CA PHE A 963 -34.64 -36.68 1.89
C PHE A 963 -35.58 -36.32 0.74
N ILE A 964 -34.99 -35.97 -0.39
CA ILE A 964 -35.67 -35.40 -1.55
C ILE A 964 -35.41 -36.31 -2.75
N VAL A 965 -36.45 -36.61 -3.54
CA VAL A 965 -36.35 -37.40 -4.78
C VAL A 965 -36.90 -36.56 -5.93
N ASP A 966 -36.10 -36.32 -6.97
CA ASP A 966 -36.42 -35.47 -8.12
C ASP A 966 -37.02 -34.10 -7.74
N GLY A 967 -36.51 -33.51 -6.65
CA GLY A 967 -36.95 -32.21 -6.15
C GLY A 967 -38.20 -32.24 -5.26
N GLU A 968 -38.83 -33.40 -5.04
CA GLU A 968 -39.92 -33.55 -4.08
C GLU A 968 -39.43 -34.08 -2.72
N LEU A 969 -39.80 -33.42 -1.62
CA LEU A 969 -39.48 -33.87 -0.26
C LEU A 969 -40.27 -35.16 0.05
N VAL A 970 -39.58 -36.28 0.18
CA VAL A 970 -40.16 -37.60 0.40
C VAL A 970 -40.19 -37.98 1.88
N ASP A 971 -39.13 -37.68 2.63
CA ASP A 971 -39.06 -37.94 4.07
C ASP A 971 -38.15 -36.91 4.78
N ALA A 972 -38.24 -36.84 6.12
CA ALA A 972 -37.37 -36.01 6.93
C ALA A 972 -37.16 -36.59 8.33
N HIS A 973 -35.90 -36.68 8.74
CA HIS A 973 -35.52 -36.98 10.11
C HIS A 973 -35.46 -35.70 10.93
N LYS A 974 -36.42 -35.53 11.84
CA LYS A 974 -36.65 -34.26 12.53
C LYS A 974 -35.88 -34.10 13.83
N ASN A 975 -35.51 -32.85 14.14
CA ASN A 975 -34.85 -32.45 15.38
C ASN A 975 -33.56 -33.25 15.66
N ILE A 976 -32.71 -33.39 14.65
CA ILE A 976 -31.36 -33.89 14.84
C ILE A 976 -30.56 -32.81 15.56
N SER A 977 -30.27 -33.04 16.84
CA SER A 977 -29.43 -32.16 17.64
C SER A 977 -28.02 -32.71 17.71
N LEU A 978 -27.04 -31.86 17.39
CA LEU A 978 -25.61 -32.16 17.44
C LEU A 978 -24.88 -31.02 18.15
N ASN A 979 -24.01 -31.35 19.10
CA ASN A 979 -23.00 -30.41 19.60
C ASN A 979 -21.80 -30.35 18.63
N VAL A 980 -20.86 -29.43 18.89
CA VAL A 980 -19.62 -29.28 18.09
C VAL A 980 -18.88 -30.60 17.96
N GLY A 981 -18.54 -30.97 16.72
CA GLY A 981 -17.80 -32.19 16.40
C GLY A 981 -18.57 -33.49 16.65
N GLU A 982 -19.83 -33.43 17.07
CA GLU A 982 -20.69 -34.60 17.12
C GLU A 982 -21.19 -34.96 15.72
N ASN A 983 -21.40 -36.25 15.53
CA ASN A 983 -22.00 -36.78 14.33
C ASN A 983 -23.17 -37.70 14.64
N LYS A 984 -23.99 -37.92 13.62
CA LYS A 984 -25.08 -38.87 13.69
C LYS A 984 -25.35 -39.46 12.33
N THR A 985 -25.48 -40.79 12.32
CA THR A 985 -25.89 -41.51 11.12
C THR A 985 -27.40 -41.75 11.14
N GLY A 986 -27.98 -41.81 9.95
CA GLY A 986 -29.38 -42.18 9.73
C GLY A 986 -29.55 -42.93 8.42
N GLU A 987 -30.74 -43.50 8.22
CA GLU A 987 -31.10 -44.20 7.00
C GLU A 987 -32.46 -43.69 6.50
N PHE A 988 -32.56 -43.36 5.22
CA PHE A 988 -33.85 -43.13 4.57
C PHE A 988 -34.24 -44.36 3.76
N THR A 989 -35.53 -44.69 3.77
CA THR A 989 -36.08 -45.76 2.94
C THR A 989 -37.11 -45.22 1.97
N TRP A 990 -36.99 -45.58 0.69
CA TRP A 990 -37.90 -45.17 -0.36
C TRP A 990 -38.42 -46.39 -1.12
N ALA A 991 -39.75 -46.49 -1.25
CA ALA A 991 -40.38 -47.53 -2.06
C ALA A 991 -40.40 -47.09 -3.53
N THR A 992 -39.70 -47.82 -4.39
CA THR A 992 -39.43 -47.41 -5.77
C THR A 992 -40.59 -47.81 -6.68
N GLU A 993 -41.63 -46.97 -6.79
CA GLU A 993 -42.87 -47.33 -7.50
C GLU A 993 -42.76 -47.25 -9.03
N ASP A 994 -41.84 -46.43 -9.54
CA ASP A 994 -41.64 -46.19 -10.97
C ASP A 994 -40.20 -46.54 -11.36
N ALA A 995 -40.03 -47.18 -12.52
CA ALA A 995 -38.73 -47.43 -13.13
C ALA A 995 -38.15 -46.20 -13.85
N GLY A 996 -36.82 -46.05 -13.80
CA GLY A 996 -36.09 -44.95 -14.41
C GLY A 996 -34.90 -44.47 -13.59
N GLU A 997 -34.28 -43.39 -14.06
CA GLU A 997 -33.22 -42.69 -13.35
C GLU A 997 -33.82 -41.63 -12.41
N PHE A 998 -33.41 -41.62 -11.14
CA PHE A 998 -33.85 -40.65 -10.15
C PHE A 998 -32.65 -39.95 -9.50
N ASN A 999 -32.77 -38.65 -9.25
CA ASN A 999 -31.84 -37.87 -8.43
C ASN A 999 -32.34 -37.84 -6.98
N LEU A 1000 -31.53 -38.36 -6.06
CA LEU A 1000 -31.83 -38.41 -4.65
C LEU A 1000 -30.91 -37.43 -3.93
N LYS A 1001 -31.48 -36.62 -3.04
CA LYS A 1001 -30.77 -35.60 -2.26
C LYS A 1001 -31.00 -35.80 -0.77
N VAL A 1002 -29.93 -35.73 0.01
CA VAL A 1002 -29.98 -35.60 1.48
C VAL A 1002 -29.49 -34.20 1.85
N ALA A 1003 -30.27 -33.44 2.63
CA ALA A 1003 -29.96 -32.05 2.95
C ALA A 1003 -30.22 -31.69 4.42
N SER A 1004 -29.33 -30.90 5.02
CA SER A 1004 -29.55 -30.16 6.26
C SER A 1004 -30.03 -28.74 5.93
N ASN A 1005 -30.07 -27.83 6.91
CA ASN A 1005 -30.28 -26.41 6.61
C ASN A 1005 -29.00 -25.75 6.03
N ASN A 1006 -27.83 -26.38 6.20
CA ASN A 1006 -26.53 -25.80 5.83
C ASN A 1006 -25.87 -26.43 4.59
N ASP A 1007 -26.13 -27.72 4.31
CA ASP A 1007 -25.45 -28.49 3.27
C ASP A 1007 -26.38 -29.52 2.61
N GLU A 1008 -26.05 -29.94 1.39
CA GLU A 1008 -26.76 -30.96 0.64
C GLU A 1008 -25.83 -31.87 -0.18
N LYS A 1009 -26.18 -33.16 -0.29
CA LYS A 1009 -25.53 -34.13 -1.17
C LYS A 1009 -26.52 -34.82 -2.08
N GLU A 1010 -26.14 -34.97 -3.34
CA GLU A 1010 -26.93 -35.63 -4.38
C GLU A 1010 -26.26 -36.92 -4.87
N ILE A 1011 -27.08 -37.91 -5.20
CA ILE A 1011 -26.69 -39.17 -5.85
C ILE A 1011 -27.74 -39.52 -6.92
N THR A 1012 -27.34 -40.34 -7.89
CA THR A 1012 -28.25 -40.87 -8.90
C THR A 1012 -28.42 -42.36 -8.72
N VAL A 1013 -29.67 -42.83 -8.82
CA VAL A 1013 -30.00 -44.26 -8.74
C VAL A 1013 -30.86 -44.68 -9.93
N GLN A 1014 -30.58 -45.88 -10.45
CA GLN A 1014 -31.36 -46.51 -11.52
C GLN A 1014 -32.34 -47.54 -10.95
N ILE A 1015 -33.63 -47.36 -11.24
CA ILE A 1015 -34.68 -48.32 -10.87
C ILE A 1015 -35.01 -49.20 -12.08
N MET A 1016 -34.74 -50.50 -11.93
CA MET A 1016 -34.71 -51.49 -13.00
C MET A 1016 -35.98 -52.34 -13.00
N VAL A 1017 -36.49 -52.70 -14.17
CA VAL A 1017 -37.62 -53.63 -14.33
C VAL A 1017 -37.10 -54.98 -14.73
N TYR A 1018 -37.56 -56.05 -14.09
CA TYR A 1018 -37.24 -57.43 -14.45
C TYR A 1018 -38.50 -58.22 -14.83
N TYR A 1019 -38.33 -59.18 -15.74
CA TYR A 1019 -39.37 -60.13 -16.16
C TYR A 1019 -38.88 -61.57 -16.06
N GLU A 1020 -39.77 -62.50 -15.70
CA GLU A 1020 -39.44 -63.91 -15.50
C GLU A 1020 -39.64 -64.74 -16.77
N LEU A 1021 -38.62 -65.50 -17.17
CA LEU A 1021 -38.71 -66.51 -18.23
C LEU A 1021 -38.85 -67.89 -17.61
N THR A 1022 -39.94 -68.59 -17.93
CA THR A 1022 -40.15 -70.00 -17.57
C THR A 1022 -40.06 -70.89 -18.81
N ILE A 1023 -39.27 -71.95 -18.76
CA ILE A 1023 -39.05 -72.90 -19.85
C ILE A 1023 -39.54 -74.28 -19.42
N ASN A 1024 -40.47 -74.85 -20.17
CA ASN A 1024 -40.98 -76.20 -19.99
C ASN A 1024 -40.64 -77.09 -21.20
N ILE A 1025 -40.58 -78.40 -20.99
CA ILE A 1025 -40.28 -79.39 -22.03
C ILE A 1025 -41.37 -80.46 -22.02
N GLU A 1026 -42.08 -80.61 -23.14
CA GLU A 1026 -43.10 -81.64 -23.33
C GLU A 1026 -42.65 -82.65 -24.39
N GLY A 1027 -42.43 -83.91 -24.01
CA GLY A 1027 -41.81 -84.95 -24.85
C GLY A 1027 -40.38 -85.24 -24.43
N GLU A 1028 -39.59 -85.93 -25.27
CA GLU A 1028 -38.17 -86.22 -24.98
C GLU A 1028 -37.26 -85.41 -25.92
N GLY A 1029 -36.47 -84.51 -25.31
CA GLY A 1029 -35.55 -83.59 -25.97
C GLY A 1029 -34.95 -82.63 -24.94
N THR A 1030 -33.99 -81.82 -25.37
CA THR A 1030 -33.29 -80.83 -24.54
C THR A 1030 -33.53 -79.43 -25.06
N VAL A 1031 -33.56 -78.44 -24.17
CA VAL A 1031 -33.58 -77.02 -24.52
C VAL A 1031 -32.29 -76.39 -24.04
N GLU A 1032 -31.59 -75.69 -24.93
CA GLU A 1032 -30.46 -74.83 -24.57
C GLU A 1032 -30.89 -73.37 -24.55
N LEU A 1033 -30.60 -72.67 -23.46
CA LEU A 1033 -30.75 -71.23 -23.29
C LEU A 1033 -29.38 -70.57 -23.41
N ASP A 1034 -29.19 -69.77 -24.45
CA ASP A 1034 -27.91 -69.16 -24.85
C ASP A 1034 -26.75 -70.18 -24.89
N GLY A 1035 -27.05 -71.41 -25.33
CA GLY A 1035 -26.10 -72.52 -25.44
C GLY A 1035 -25.85 -73.30 -24.14
N VAL A 1036 -26.69 -73.12 -23.10
CA VAL A 1036 -26.65 -73.88 -21.85
C VAL A 1036 -27.93 -74.70 -21.69
N GLU A 1037 -27.80 -76.01 -21.54
CA GLU A 1037 -28.93 -76.92 -21.32
C GLU A 1037 -29.70 -76.57 -20.04
N VAL A 1038 -31.02 -76.42 -20.15
CA VAL A 1038 -31.94 -76.17 -19.04
C VAL A 1038 -32.88 -77.35 -18.84
N GLU A 1039 -33.24 -77.63 -17.59
CA GLU A 1039 -34.17 -78.70 -17.22
C GLU A 1039 -35.64 -78.24 -17.40
N ASP A 1040 -36.57 -79.19 -17.47
CA ASP A 1040 -38.02 -78.90 -17.48
C ASP A 1040 -38.46 -78.12 -16.22
N GLY A 1041 -39.21 -77.04 -16.42
CA GLY A 1041 -39.67 -76.13 -15.35
C GLY A 1041 -38.60 -75.13 -14.89
N TRP A 1042 -37.59 -74.85 -15.71
CA TRP A 1042 -36.55 -73.86 -15.41
C TRP A 1042 -37.11 -72.44 -15.41
N THR A 1043 -36.66 -71.59 -14.49
CA THR A 1043 -37.09 -70.19 -14.37
C THR A 1043 -35.92 -69.25 -14.02
N GLN A 1044 -35.90 -68.06 -14.60
CA GLN A 1044 -34.95 -66.97 -14.26
C GLN A 1044 -35.53 -65.60 -14.61
N LYS A 1045 -35.18 -64.57 -13.83
CA LYS A 1045 -35.48 -63.16 -14.12
C LYS A 1045 -34.43 -62.54 -15.07
N TYR A 1046 -34.92 -61.69 -15.96
CA TYR A 1046 -34.14 -60.92 -16.92
C TYR A 1046 -34.53 -59.45 -16.85
N GLU A 1047 -33.55 -58.56 -17.00
CA GLU A 1047 -33.82 -57.13 -17.13
C GLU A 1047 -34.70 -56.88 -18.36
N LYS A 1048 -35.62 -55.93 -18.28
CA LYS A 1048 -36.49 -55.52 -19.38
C LYS A 1048 -35.69 -55.29 -20.66
N SER A 1049 -36.22 -55.81 -21.76
CA SER A 1049 -35.63 -55.76 -23.10
C SER A 1049 -34.34 -56.60 -23.28
N THR A 1050 -33.98 -57.46 -22.32
CA THR A 1050 -32.93 -58.47 -22.54
C THR A 1050 -33.39 -59.47 -23.61
N GLU A 1051 -32.55 -59.73 -24.61
CA GLU A 1051 -32.80 -60.79 -25.59
C GLU A 1051 -32.12 -62.09 -25.17
N VAL A 1052 -32.88 -63.19 -25.16
CA VAL A 1052 -32.38 -64.54 -24.87
C VAL A 1052 -32.66 -65.47 -26.04
N THR A 1053 -31.76 -66.43 -26.30
CA THR A 1053 -31.93 -67.40 -27.39
C THR A 1053 -32.21 -68.79 -26.85
N LEU A 1054 -33.29 -69.42 -27.31
CA LEU A 1054 -33.65 -70.80 -26.99
C LEU A 1054 -33.41 -71.70 -28.21
N GLU A 1055 -32.83 -72.87 -28.01
CA GLU A 1055 -32.64 -73.90 -29.02
C GLU A 1055 -33.18 -75.24 -28.52
N ALA A 1056 -34.09 -75.86 -29.27
CA ALA A 1056 -34.69 -77.15 -28.97
C ALA A 1056 -34.00 -78.26 -29.76
N ILE A 1057 -33.41 -79.22 -29.04
CA ILE A 1057 -32.64 -80.33 -29.59
C ILE A 1057 -33.39 -81.62 -29.26
N ALA A 1058 -33.98 -82.27 -30.27
CA ALA A 1058 -34.77 -83.48 -30.08
C ALA A 1058 -33.89 -84.71 -29.78
N ASP A 1059 -34.35 -85.58 -28.89
CA ASP A 1059 -33.68 -86.85 -28.59
C ASP A 1059 -33.87 -87.88 -29.72
N ASP A 1060 -33.05 -88.94 -29.72
CA ASP A 1060 -33.16 -90.04 -30.68
C ASP A 1060 -34.59 -90.63 -30.67
N GLU A 1061 -35.19 -90.81 -31.85
CA GLU A 1061 -36.59 -91.24 -32.06
C GLU A 1061 -37.65 -90.18 -31.73
N TRP A 1062 -37.26 -88.91 -31.53
CA TRP A 1062 -38.16 -87.76 -31.39
C TRP A 1062 -37.80 -86.66 -32.40
N LYS A 1063 -38.75 -85.80 -32.73
CA LYS A 1063 -38.54 -84.58 -33.53
C LYS A 1063 -39.10 -83.38 -32.79
N PHE A 1064 -38.50 -82.20 -32.97
CA PHE A 1064 -39.08 -80.96 -32.49
C PHE A 1064 -40.38 -80.65 -33.26
N GLY A 1065 -41.45 -80.39 -32.50
CA GLY A 1065 -42.77 -80.06 -33.01
C GLY A 1065 -42.92 -78.55 -33.18
N GLU A 1066 -43.02 -77.84 -32.05
CA GLU A 1066 -43.21 -76.39 -32.00
C GLU A 1066 -42.79 -75.82 -30.63
N TRP A 1067 -42.55 -74.51 -30.59
CA TRP A 1067 -42.54 -73.73 -29.36
C TRP A 1067 -43.97 -73.29 -29.07
N GLN A 1068 -44.45 -73.55 -27.85
CA GLN A 1068 -45.69 -72.98 -27.36
C GLN A 1068 -45.38 -71.81 -26.44
N GLY A 1069 -46.18 -70.73 -26.52
CA GLY A 1069 -45.92 -69.49 -25.76
C GLY A 1069 -45.25 -68.37 -26.57
N THR A 1070 -44.93 -68.60 -27.85
CA THR A 1070 -44.42 -67.59 -28.79
C THR A 1070 -44.95 -67.82 -30.20
N ASP A 1071 -44.96 -66.78 -31.04
CA ASP A 1071 -45.28 -66.86 -32.47
C ASP A 1071 -44.02 -67.13 -33.34
N GLU A 1072 -42.83 -67.15 -32.74
CA GLU A 1072 -41.57 -67.44 -33.43
C GLU A 1072 -41.51 -68.90 -33.91
N THR A 1073 -40.93 -69.12 -35.10
CA THR A 1073 -40.92 -70.44 -35.75
C THR A 1073 -39.50 -70.88 -36.09
N GLY A 1074 -39.12 -72.08 -35.67
CA GLY A 1074 -37.77 -72.62 -35.81
C GLY A 1074 -37.42 -73.47 -34.60
N ASP A 1075 -36.41 -74.34 -34.73
CA ASP A 1075 -35.80 -75.07 -33.62
C ASP A 1075 -34.92 -74.16 -32.75
N SER A 1076 -34.47 -73.02 -33.27
CA SER A 1076 -33.85 -71.93 -32.50
C SER A 1076 -34.63 -70.62 -32.67
N ILE A 1077 -34.92 -69.96 -31.54
CA ILE A 1077 -35.70 -68.71 -31.46
C ILE A 1077 -35.02 -67.72 -30.52
N THR A 1078 -35.20 -66.42 -30.75
CA THR A 1078 -34.77 -65.36 -29.82
C THR A 1078 -36.01 -64.66 -29.28
N ILE A 1079 -36.05 -64.43 -27.96
CA ILE A 1079 -37.17 -63.80 -27.26
C ILE A 1079 -36.63 -62.58 -26.53
N THR A 1080 -37.34 -61.45 -26.66
CA THR A 1080 -37.08 -60.25 -25.87
C THR A 1080 -37.93 -60.27 -24.60
N MET A 1081 -37.29 -60.13 -23.44
CA MET A 1081 -37.93 -60.13 -22.13
C MET A 1081 -38.56 -58.76 -21.85
N ASP A 1082 -39.73 -58.50 -22.40
CA ASP A 1082 -40.52 -57.27 -22.17
C ASP A 1082 -41.78 -57.51 -21.31
N GLU A 1083 -42.05 -58.77 -20.94
CA GLU A 1083 -43.06 -59.23 -20.00
C GLU A 1083 -42.65 -60.61 -19.45
N ASP A 1084 -43.37 -61.13 -18.44
CA ASP A 1084 -43.16 -62.51 -17.99
C ASP A 1084 -43.55 -63.47 -19.11
N ILE A 1085 -42.64 -64.36 -19.50
CA ILE A 1085 -42.80 -65.25 -20.66
C ILE A 1085 -42.68 -66.70 -20.19
N GLU A 1086 -43.68 -67.52 -20.52
CA GLU A 1086 -43.65 -68.96 -20.32
C GLU A 1086 -43.64 -69.65 -21.69
N ILE A 1087 -42.56 -70.39 -21.97
CA ILE A 1087 -42.35 -71.07 -23.26
C ILE A 1087 -42.16 -72.57 -23.05
N THR A 1088 -42.79 -73.37 -23.90
CA THR A 1088 -42.71 -74.84 -23.85
C THR A 1088 -42.17 -75.39 -25.16
N ALA A 1089 -41.06 -76.13 -25.12
CA ALA A 1089 -40.60 -76.93 -26.25
C ALA A 1089 -41.41 -78.22 -26.33
N VAL A 1090 -42.12 -78.44 -27.44
CA VAL A 1090 -42.89 -79.67 -27.65
C VAL A 1090 -42.15 -80.59 -28.63
N PHE A 1091 -41.84 -81.81 -28.20
CA PHE A 1091 -41.22 -82.88 -28.98
C PHE A 1091 -42.24 -83.99 -29.28
N GLU A 1092 -42.18 -84.60 -30.46
CA GLU A 1092 -43.09 -85.69 -30.89
C GLU A 1092 -42.30 -86.97 -31.29
N GLU A 1093 -42.79 -88.15 -30.91
CA GLU A 1093 -42.18 -89.48 -31.15
C GLU A 1093 -42.24 -89.92 -32.65
N GLU A 1094 -41.17 -90.53 -33.18
CA GLU A 1094 -40.98 -90.99 -34.57
C GLU A 1094 -41.20 -92.52 -34.68
N GLU A 1095 -42.33 -93.01 -35.22
CA GLU A 1095 -42.66 -94.46 -35.24
C GLU A 1095 -41.89 -95.30 -36.31
N ASP A 1096 -41.09 -96.31 -35.90
CA ASP A 1096 -41.16 -97.73 -36.37
C ASP A 1096 -40.14 -98.74 -35.73
N GLY A 1097 -40.62 -99.83 -35.11
CA GLY A 1097 -40.11 -101.20 -35.39
C GLY A 1097 -39.06 -101.96 -34.49
N VAL A 1098 -39.51 -102.60 -33.40
CA VAL A 1098 -39.27 -104.03 -32.98
C VAL A 1098 -37.83 -104.60 -32.63
N LEU A 1099 -37.72 -105.09 -31.37
CA LEU A 1099 -36.97 -106.25 -30.78
C LEU A 1099 -35.45 -106.19 -30.41
N GLY A 1100 -35.14 -106.45 -29.13
CA GLY A 1100 -34.02 -107.35 -28.73
C GLY A 1100 -33.31 -107.11 -27.37
N PHE A 1101 -33.56 -107.98 -26.38
CA PHE A 1101 -32.88 -108.04 -25.06
C PHE A 1101 -31.36 -108.32 -25.12
N THR A 1102 -30.56 -107.81 -24.17
CA THR A 1102 -29.95 -108.60 -23.05
C THR A 1102 -29.11 -107.77 -22.05
N LEU A 1103 -29.32 -108.08 -20.76
CA LEU A 1103 -28.65 -107.55 -19.57
C LEU A 1103 -27.28 -108.20 -19.34
N SER A 1104 -26.32 -107.46 -18.76
CA SER A 1104 -25.22 -108.04 -17.98
C SER A 1104 -24.83 -107.12 -16.82
N ILE A 1105 -25.09 -107.60 -15.60
CA ILE A 1105 -24.75 -107.01 -14.30
C ILE A 1105 -23.27 -107.26 -13.98
N LEU A 1106 -22.56 -106.32 -13.33
CA LEU A 1106 -21.64 -106.69 -12.25
C LEU A 1106 -21.54 -105.64 -11.14
N ILE A 1107 -21.73 -106.15 -9.93
CA ILE A 1107 -21.79 -105.56 -8.59
C ILE A 1107 -20.40 -105.09 -8.09
N ILE A 1108 -20.37 -104.20 -7.09
CA ILE A 1108 -19.58 -104.22 -5.81
C ILE A 1108 -19.50 -102.75 -5.30
N ALA A 1109 -20.29 -102.31 -4.32
CA ALA A 1109 -20.09 -102.43 -2.85
C ALA A 1109 -18.71 -101.87 -2.41
N SER A 1110 -18.47 -101.02 -1.40
CA SER A 1110 -19.17 -100.61 -0.18
C SER A 1110 -18.31 -99.52 0.52
N PHE A 1111 -18.93 -98.80 1.48
CA PHE A 1111 -18.39 -98.42 2.81
C PHE A 1111 -17.56 -97.13 3.08
N ILE A 1112 -18.19 -96.27 3.92
CA ILE A 1112 -17.80 -95.78 5.27
C ILE A 1112 -16.81 -94.61 5.45
N SER A 1113 -17.40 -93.56 6.04
CA SER A 1113 -16.99 -92.68 7.17
C SER A 1113 -15.74 -91.79 7.13
N ALA A 1114 -16.04 -90.48 7.14
CA ALA A 1114 -15.86 -89.53 8.25
C ALA A 1114 -14.47 -88.95 8.62
N VAL A 1115 -14.55 -87.62 8.85
CA VAL A 1115 -13.80 -86.73 9.79
C VAL A 1115 -12.60 -85.93 9.24
N TRP A 1116 -12.84 -84.62 9.08
CA TRP A 1116 -12.04 -83.41 9.44
C TRP A 1116 -10.50 -83.48 9.54
N TYR A 1117 -9.77 -82.59 8.81
CA TYR A 1117 -9.09 -81.37 9.32
C TYR A 1117 -8.37 -80.54 8.20
N ARG A 1118 -8.13 -79.25 8.53
CA ARG A 1118 -7.50 -78.09 7.86
C ARG A 1118 -6.27 -78.25 6.92
N LEU A 1119 -6.12 -77.31 5.95
CA LEU A 1119 -4.98 -76.37 5.69
C LEU A 1119 -5.09 -75.80 4.24
N LYS A 1120 -5.28 -74.48 4.04
CA LYS A 1120 -4.28 -73.39 3.82
C LYS A 1120 -3.49 -73.44 2.47
N ILE A 1121 -3.71 -72.36 1.68
CA ILE A 1121 -2.69 -71.44 1.08
C ILE A 1121 -1.96 -71.99 -0.18
N LYS A 1122 -1.64 -71.27 -1.28
CA LYS A 1122 -1.52 -69.85 -1.69
C LYS A 1122 -1.37 -69.86 -3.23
N ASP A 1123 -1.63 -68.72 -3.89
CA ASP A 1123 -0.63 -68.12 -4.79
C ASP A 1123 -0.79 -66.60 -4.68
N LYS A 1124 -0.12 -65.98 -3.71
CA LYS A 1124 1.16 -65.26 -3.77
C LYS A 1124 1.06 -63.88 -4.46
N ASN A 1125 0.51 -62.98 -3.63
CA ASN A 1125 0.85 -61.57 -3.43
C ASN A 1125 0.27 -60.54 -4.41
N GLU A 1126 -0.96 -60.14 -4.08
CA GLU A 1126 -1.50 -58.77 -3.99
C GLU A 1126 -0.70 -57.91 -2.97
N LYS A 1127 -0.80 -56.58 -2.92
CA LYS A 1127 -1.87 -55.67 -3.36
C LYS A 1127 -1.33 -54.55 -4.23
#